data_AF-A0A843WIF8-F1
#
_entry.id   AF-A0A843WIF8-F1
#
_cell.length_a   1.000
_cell.length_b   1.000
_cell.length_c   1.000
_cell.angle_alpha   90.00
_cell.angle_beta   90.00
_cell.angle_gamma   90.00
#
_symmetry.space_group_name_H-M   'P 1'
#
loop_
_entity.id
_entity.type
_entity.pdbx_description
1 polymer ?
#
loop_
_entity_poly.entity_id
_entity_poly.type
_entity_poly.pdbx_seq_one_letter_code
_entity_poly.pdbx_strand_id
1 'polypeptide(L)'
;MASPAAAPVVTVGGKGSSLSSSAVYSVSRGLSLARVDAAVLEKLSSPAKKPHIVSPLPAPPSASGSVSPRFLTQEEARAALVVLLNKFALSDASGARPAIPALVEEALGLDGGLEALDFGSPLGILSSLCRLIGKKIEDVGVTADEIGIVDGALVAASAGAAAVLDSASSAISTVLDAVAALSCEAAGADVAAFDLAGSGDGFSVKDETDVAGDMKVLLFGSKLTGRIDGDEFRGIPAVHGSFRSAVKALHGRTRIELNSTIRIRKKSGDPWNHEKETAFAGFVLPLAVAARAAGKSSLARATSALRSIGEPDLRSTATELFEKNCPSFDVLKDWCQSVSLKAASEADDTEVLHSAHELLLKLREVLAWEAAVALFVIENDDSIEKASPSNVEANGGDTVSDKKTEKKKKKKKTLGRGTAAILQRIRADIDGGSVVDDWARELFLYFDPKCSRLESLLKEVKEIVESNEVRRLPKIPKGTRDFGKEQMAIRERAFSIIVDIFKMHGATALDTPVFELRETLMGKYGEDSKLIYDLADQIKLNHRKLLDGMLEICGVSSEKFRTVCSSIDKLDKQPFEQIKRELVEEKGLTVETAERIGDYVKKRGPPFEILSCLKEKGSKFLEHEGSLIALNDLEILFKALDKSKSIHKVVFDLSLARGLDYYTGMIFEAVFKGATQVGSIAAGGRYDNLVGMFSGKHVPAVGISLGIERVFTIMEQLAKDRNQAIRATETQVLVAVLGKDLTLAAELVSEFWDAKIKAEFGIHKKVMKHIDRAKQSGIPWMVLVGELELEKGIVKLKNIEANIEEEVPRDKIVEELKGRLDMLSRFRAVIIQTVDTCTCVLPAEEEFAGGGKALQSLNFIHVWKLENLFSASPRGEGSWHHSAPFEAGGYRWKLALHPMCLKPEDDKRYWSLFLRPEDAIALPSHFVVETVLETSILNESGNKHDKRKVAYKFRRGKAEDVESPFLISLQTLKCPSSGFLVVEIPNATVHAEEVGTSSQLEEKKIAYTWKIDGFSKLAAKEYKSGPFLIGSNIWNLILFPKGKHQDKFLSLYLELDNASRLQSSEKVYADFSLSVVNQSHGISLEKRTNHHFSSKSSDWGYPRFLSLGDLHDPSKGFLVNDACQVKVVFYSCN
;
A
#
# COMPACT_ATOMS: atom_id res chain seq x y z
N MET A 1 -4.23 26.67 -56.54
CA MET A 1 -5.65 26.53 -56.16
C MET A 1 -5.89 25.07 -55.83
N ALA A 2 -6.04 24.73 -54.56
CA ALA A 2 -6.52 23.40 -54.18
C ALA A 2 -8.04 23.35 -54.37
N SER A 3 -8.59 22.19 -54.74
CA SER A 3 -10.04 21.99 -54.70
C SER A 3 -10.54 22.21 -53.27
N PRO A 4 -11.68 22.90 -53.03
CA PRO A 4 -12.23 23.00 -51.69
C PRO A 4 -12.47 21.58 -51.16
N ALA A 5 -11.95 21.30 -49.95
CA ALA A 5 -12.25 20.05 -49.27
C ALA A 5 -13.76 19.98 -49.02
N ALA A 6 -14.37 18.81 -49.26
CA ALA A 6 -15.77 18.61 -48.98
C ALA A 6 -16.04 18.88 -47.49
N ALA A 7 -17.04 19.71 -47.18
CA ALA A 7 -17.39 20.04 -45.81
C ALA A 7 -17.70 18.74 -45.01
N PRO A 8 -17.21 18.61 -43.77
CA PRO A 8 -17.46 17.42 -42.96
C PRO A 8 -18.97 17.22 -42.73
N VAL A 9 -19.40 15.96 -42.67
CA VAL A 9 -20.82 15.59 -42.61
C VAL A 9 -21.16 14.97 -41.26
N VAL A 10 -22.15 15.55 -40.58
CA VAL A 10 -22.78 15.02 -39.37
C VAL A 10 -23.96 14.14 -39.78
N THR A 11 -23.82 12.83 -39.61
CA THR A 11 -24.90 11.87 -39.88
C THR A 11 -25.82 11.73 -38.67
N VAL A 12 -27.12 11.82 -38.90
CA VAL A 12 -28.17 11.82 -37.88
C VAL A 12 -28.92 10.48 -37.89
N GLY A 13 -29.00 9.81 -36.73
CA GLY A 13 -29.87 8.64 -36.51
C GLY A 13 -29.29 7.26 -36.85
N GLY A 14 -27.99 7.15 -37.17
CA GLY A 14 -27.34 5.87 -37.43
C GLY A 14 -27.32 4.93 -36.21
N LYS A 15 -27.34 3.61 -36.43
CA LYS A 15 -27.37 2.60 -35.35
C LYS A 15 -26.21 2.79 -34.35
N GLY A 16 -26.54 3.08 -33.09
CA GLY A 16 -25.56 3.29 -32.02
C GLY A 16 -24.89 4.67 -32.01
N SER A 17 -25.25 5.58 -32.92
CA SER A 17 -24.79 6.97 -32.89
C SER A 17 -25.59 7.80 -31.87
N SER A 18 -24.92 8.75 -31.21
CA SER A 18 -25.56 9.76 -30.35
C SER A 18 -25.14 11.15 -30.80
N LEU A 19 -26.10 12.05 -31.03
CA LEU A 19 -25.85 13.43 -31.40
C LEU A 19 -25.17 14.18 -30.23
N SER A 20 -24.03 14.80 -30.48
CA SER A 20 -23.32 15.63 -29.49
C SER A 20 -23.56 17.12 -29.71
N SER A 21 -23.44 17.90 -28.65
CA SER A 21 -23.54 19.36 -28.70
C SER A 21 -22.50 19.98 -29.64
N SER A 22 -21.29 19.42 -29.70
CA SER A 22 -20.25 19.83 -30.65
C SER A 22 -20.63 19.60 -32.12
N ALA A 23 -21.33 18.50 -32.44
CA ALA A 23 -21.82 18.23 -33.79
C ALA A 23 -23.01 19.14 -34.16
N VAL A 24 -23.89 19.44 -33.20
CA VAL A 24 -24.96 20.43 -33.39
C VAL A 24 -24.37 21.82 -33.62
N TYR A 25 -23.36 22.21 -32.84
CA TYR A 25 -22.67 23.49 -32.97
C TYR A 25 -21.89 23.62 -34.29
N SER A 26 -21.24 22.55 -34.76
CA SER A 26 -20.54 22.57 -36.04
C SER A 26 -21.51 22.79 -37.21
N VAL A 27 -22.69 22.17 -37.19
CA VAL A 27 -23.72 22.42 -38.21
C VAL A 27 -24.35 23.80 -38.04
N SER A 28 -24.68 24.24 -36.82
CA SER A 28 -25.35 25.53 -36.60
C SER A 28 -24.54 26.73 -37.10
N ARG A 29 -23.22 26.65 -36.92
CA ARG A 29 -22.24 27.65 -37.37
C ARG A 29 -21.78 27.45 -38.83
N GLY A 30 -22.32 26.48 -39.56
CA GLY A 30 -22.03 26.21 -40.98
C GLY A 30 -20.70 25.50 -41.27
N LEU A 31 -20.04 24.94 -40.25
CA LEU A 31 -18.77 24.21 -40.36
C LEU A 31 -18.96 22.75 -40.83
N SER A 32 -20.19 22.24 -40.79
CA SER A 32 -20.53 20.87 -41.19
C SER A 32 -21.91 20.80 -41.81
N LEU A 33 -22.11 19.87 -42.75
CA LEU A 33 -23.43 19.54 -43.30
C LEU A 33 -24.13 18.49 -42.43
N ALA A 34 -25.44 18.59 -42.22
CA ALA A 34 -26.22 17.52 -41.62
C ALA A 34 -26.82 16.61 -42.70
N ARG A 35 -26.92 15.31 -42.42
CA ARG A 35 -27.57 14.31 -43.31
C ARG A 35 -28.28 13.23 -42.50
N VAL A 36 -29.44 12.78 -42.95
CA VAL A 36 -30.12 11.62 -42.33
C VAL A 36 -29.44 10.30 -42.72
N ASP A 37 -29.28 9.38 -41.77
CA ASP A 37 -28.79 8.02 -42.05
C ASP A 37 -29.73 7.25 -42.99
N ALA A 38 -29.17 6.53 -43.96
CA ALA A 38 -29.94 5.79 -44.97
C ALA A 38 -30.90 4.76 -44.35
N ALA A 39 -30.53 4.11 -43.24
CA ALA A 39 -31.40 3.14 -42.56
C ALA A 39 -32.61 3.81 -41.88
N VAL A 40 -32.50 5.10 -41.51
CA VAL A 40 -33.63 5.89 -41.01
C VAL A 40 -34.57 6.25 -42.16
N LEU A 41 -34.03 6.64 -43.32
CA LEU A 41 -34.83 6.90 -44.52
C LEU A 41 -35.56 5.62 -45.00
N GLU A 42 -34.91 4.45 -44.95
CA GLU A 42 -35.55 3.16 -45.21
C GLU A 42 -36.66 2.83 -44.19
N LYS A 43 -36.42 3.06 -42.89
CA LYS A 43 -37.44 2.89 -41.83
C LYS A 43 -38.69 3.74 -42.13
N LEU A 44 -38.51 5.02 -42.44
CA LEU A 44 -39.58 5.98 -42.75
C LEU A 44 -40.26 5.72 -44.12
N SER A 45 -39.58 5.02 -45.03
CA SER A 45 -40.13 4.65 -46.35
C SER A 45 -40.85 3.30 -46.36
N SER A 46 -40.87 2.58 -45.23
CA SER A 46 -41.50 1.26 -45.14
C SER A 46 -43.04 1.33 -45.19
N PRO A 47 -43.73 0.38 -45.87
CA PRO A 47 -45.18 0.47 -46.11
C PRO A 47 -46.03 0.06 -44.90
N ALA A 48 -45.99 0.86 -43.83
CA ALA A 48 -46.73 0.62 -42.59
C ALA A 48 -48.06 1.40 -42.52
N LYS A 49 -49.15 0.75 -42.95
CA LYS A 49 -50.55 1.27 -42.98
C LYS A 49 -50.75 2.50 -43.91
N LYS A 50 -52.00 2.72 -44.35
CA LYS A 50 -52.33 3.93 -45.13
C LYS A 50 -52.18 5.17 -44.22
N PRO A 51 -51.32 6.15 -44.56
CA PRO A 51 -51.22 7.36 -43.76
C PRO A 51 -52.52 8.17 -43.88
N HIS A 52 -53.15 8.45 -42.73
CA HIS A 52 -54.25 9.41 -42.67
C HIS A 52 -53.67 10.82 -42.72
N ILE A 53 -53.61 11.39 -43.92
CA ILE A 53 -53.36 12.82 -44.13
C ILE A 53 -54.52 13.59 -43.49
N VAL A 54 -54.20 14.59 -42.65
CA VAL A 54 -55.22 15.39 -41.96
C VAL A 54 -55.80 16.40 -42.96
N SER A 55 -57.09 16.32 -43.25
CA SER A 55 -57.78 17.20 -44.19
C SER A 55 -59.26 17.36 -43.84
N PRO A 56 -59.76 18.59 -43.62
CA PRO A 56 -58.98 19.83 -43.50
C PRO A 56 -57.99 19.78 -42.32
N LEU A 57 -56.91 20.56 -42.41
CA LEU A 57 -56.02 20.80 -41.27
C LEU A 57 -56.84 21.35 -40.09
N PRO A 58 -56.48 21.05 -38.83
CA PRO A 58 -57.17 21.63 -37.68
C PRO A 58 -57.11 23.15 -37.78
N ALA A 59 -58.26 23.82 -37.60
CA ALA A 59 -58.27 25.27 -37.49
C ALA A 59 -57.35 25.70 -36.33
N PRO A 60 -56.57 26.78 -36.48
CA PRO A 60 -55.71 27.26 -35.39
C PRO A 60 -56.57 27.49 -34.14
N PRO A 61 -56.08 27.10 -32.94
CA PRO A 61 -56.88 27.10 -31.73
C PRO A 61 -57.45 28.50 -31.45
N SER A 62 -58.77 28.56 -31.25
CA SER A 62 -59.50 29.81 -31.10
C SER A 62 -59.22 30.51 -29.77
N ALA A 63 -58.24 31.41 -29.76
CA ALA A 63 -58.15 32.59 -28.88
C ALA A 63 -58.34 32.41 -27.36
N SER A 64 -58.11 31.22 -26.79
CA SER A 64 -58.21 30.96 -25.34
C SER A 64 -56.91 30.44 -24.70
N GLY A 65 -55.81 30.38 -25.46
CA GLY A 65 -54.46 30.12 -24.97
C GLY A 65 -53.45 30.82 -25.87
N SER A 66 -52.71 31.78 -25.33
CA SER A 66 -51.76 32.60 -26.10
C SER A 66 -50.45 31.85 -26.31
N VAL A 67 -50.32 31.19 -27.45
CA VAL A 67 -49.01 30.72 -27.94
C VAL A 67 -48.45 31.81 -28.86
N SER A 68 -47.51 32.59 -28.35
CA SER A 68 -46.75 33.57 -29.13
C SER A 68 -45.77 32.85 -30.08
N PRO A 69 -45.52 33.38 -31.28
CA PRO A 69 -44.54 32.80 -32.19
C PRO A 69 -43.13 32.88 -31.58
N ARG A 70 -42.35 31.81 -31.72
CA ARG A 70 -41.01 31.67 -31.12
C ARG A 70 -39.96 31.75 -32.24
N PHE A 71 -39.34 32.91 -32.38
CA PHE A 71 -38.26 33.15 -33.34
C PHE A 71 -36.90 33.00 -32.66
N LEU A 72 -35.96 32.36 -33.35
CA LEU A 72 -34.60 32.11 -32.90
C LEU A 72 -33.60 32.89 -33.76
N THR A 73 -32.38 33.11 -33.26
CA THR A 73 -31.29 33.56 -34.15
C THR A 73 -31.06 32.52 -35.26
N GLN A 74 -30.46 32.93 -36.38
CA GLN A 74 -30.17 32.02 -37.49
C GLN A 74 -29.39 30.75 -37.05
N GLU A 75 -28.50 30.89 -36.07
CA GLU A 75 -27.68 29.79 -35.57
C GLU A 75 -28.46 28.88 -34.62
N GLU A 76 -29.23 29.44 -33.69
CA GLU A 76 -30.11 28.66 -32.81
C GLU A 76 -31.20 27.95 -33.62
N ALA A 77 -31.76 28.60 -34.66
CA ALA A 77 -32.69 27.99 -35.60
C ALA A 77 -32.05 26.81 -36.36
N ARG A 78 -30.83 26.98 -36.88
CA ARG A 78 -30.10 25.89 -37.55
C ARG A 78 -29.77 24.76 -36.58
N ALA A 79 -29.38 25.06 -35.33
CA ALA A 79 -29.21 24.06 -34.28
C ALA A 79 -30.51 23.28 -33.99
N ALA A 80 -31.62 24.00 -33.81
CA ALA A 80 -32.93 23.43 -33.53
C ALA A 80 -33.43 22.52 -34.66
N LEU A 81 -33.17 22.86 -35.92
CA LEU A 81 -33.48 21.99 -37.06
C LEU A 81 -32.67 20.69 -37.06
N VAL A 82 -31.39 20.69 -36.67
CA VAL A 82 -30.60 19.45 -36.51
C VAL A 82 -31.16 18.59 -35.38
N VAL A 83 -31.58 19.20 -34.27
CA VAL A 83 -32.21 18.48 -33.16
C VAL A 83 -33.56 17.89 -33.60
N LEU A 84 -34.39 18.66 -34.31
CA LEU A 84 -35.66 18.20 -34.87
C LEU A 84 -35.47 17.02 -35.83
N LEU A 85 -34.45 17.06 -36.70
CA LEU A 85 -34.09 15.95 -37.59
C LEU A 85 -33.74 14.69 -36.79
N ASN A 86 -32.99 14.84 -35.70
CA ASN A 86 -32.68 13.73 -34.77
C ASN A 86 -33.93 13.23 -34.04
N LYS A 87 -34.88 14.11 -33.70
CA LYS A 87 -36.17 13.72 -33.10
C LYS A 87 -37.03 12.88 -34.04
N PHE A 88 -37.05 13.19 -35.33
CA PHE A 88 -37.69 12.33 -36.34
C PHE A 88 -37.00 10.96 -36.39
N ALA A 89 -35.67 10.91 -36.45
CA ALA A 89 -34.91 9.65 -36.50
C ALA A 89 -35.11 8.74 -35.27
N LEU A 90 -35.19 9.35 -34.08
CA LEU A 90 -35.39 8.67 -32.80
C LEU A 90 -36.86 8.32 -32.50
N SER A 91 -37.80 8.62 -33.40
CA SER A 91 -39.22 8.32 -33.19
C SER A 91 -39.58 6.87 -33.52
N ASP A 92 -40.45 6.26 -32.71
CA ASP A 92 -41.04 4.93 -32.94
C ASP A 92 -42.33 4.98 -33.78
N ALA A 93 -42.54 6.07 -34.52
CA ALA A 93 -43.77 6.35 -35.24
C ALA A 93 -43.91 5.47 -36.48
N SER A 94 -44.93 4.61 -36.52
CA SER A 94 -45.22 3.77 -37.68
C SER A 94 -45.88 4.51 -38.85
N GLY A 95 -46.21 5.81 -38.71
CA GLY A 95 -46.94 6.60 -39.72
C GLY A 95 -46.23 7.88 -40.19
N ALA A 96 -44.96 8.09 -39.82
CA ALA A 96 -44.17 9.24 -40.25
C ALA A 96 -43.42 8.94 -41.57
N ARG A 97 -43.45 9.87 -42.52
CA ARG A 97 -42.83 9.74 -43.85
C ARG A 97 -41.49 10.50 -43.91
N PRO A 98 -40.61 10.20 -44.89
CA PRO A 98 -39.37 10.96 -45.10
C PRO A 98 -39.59 12.41 -45.59
N ALA A 99 -40.82 12.82 -45.90
CA ALA A 99 -41.13 14.13 -46.48
C ALA A 99 -40.71 15.31 -45.59
N ILE A 100 -41.01 15.28 -44.29
CA ILE A 100 -40.63 16.38 -43.37
C ILE A 100 -39.13 16.36 -43.06
N PRO A 101 -38.49 15.22 -42.75
CA PRO A 101 -37.02 15.14 -42.67
C PRO A 101 -36.30 15.68 -43.90
N ALA A 102 -36.79 15.39 -45.11
CA ALA A 102 -36.21 15.92 -46.35
C ALA A 102 -36.35 17.44 -46.46
N LEU A 103 -37.49 18.04 -46.05
CA LEU A 103 -37.66 19.50 -45.99
C LEU A 103 -36.74 20.16 -44.96
N VAL A 104 -36.49 19.49 -43.83
CA VAL A 104 -35.55 19.96 -42.81
C VAL A 104 -34.10 19.88 -43.32
N GLU A 105 -33.72 18.81 -44.01
CA GLU A 105 -32.39 18.69 -44.66
C GLU A 105 -32.20 19.74 -45.77
N GLU A 106 -33.25 20.02 -46.57
CA GLU A 106 -33.26 21.08 -47.60
C GLU A 106 -33.11 22.49 -46.97
N ALA A 107 -33.79 22.76 -45.84
CA ALA A 107 -33.66 24.02 -45.10
C ALA A 107 -32.29 24.18 -44.40
N LEU A 108 -31.72 23.09 -43.87
CA LEU A 108 -30.37 23.10 -43.28
C LEU A 108 -29.28 23.44 -44.31
N GLY A 109 -29.52 23.20 -45.59
CA GLY A 109 -28.65 23.58 -46.70
C GLY A 109 -28.70 25.06 -47.11
N LEU A 110 -29.51 25.90 -46.46
CA LEU A 110 -29.63 27.32 -46.77
C LEU A 110 -28.62 28.21 -46.00
N ASP A 111 -28.06 29.18 -46.72
CA ASP A 111 -27.13 30.17 -46.17
C ASP A 111 -27.80 31.19 -45.23
N GLY A 112 -29.13 31.37 -45.28
CA GLY A 112 -29.89 32.39 -44.53
C GLY A 112 -31.41 32.18 -44.55
N GLY A 113 -32.17 32.98 -43.78
CA GLY A 113 -33.63 32.95 -43.73
C GLY A 113 -34.25 32.03 -42.66
N LEU A 114 -33.43 31.37 -41.85
CA LEU A 114 -33.87 30.43 -40.80
C LEU A 114 -34.48 31.14 -39.59
N GLU A 115 -34.12 32.41 -39.38
CA GLU A 115 -34.68 33.32 -38.38
C GLU A 115 -36.18 33.63 -38.60
N ALA A 116 -36.72 33.34 -39.79
CA ALA A 116 -38.14 33.49 -40.11
C ALA A 116 -39.00 32.24 -39.81
N LEU A 117 -38.40 31.22 -39.16
CA LEU A 117 -39.07 29.99 -38.72
C LEU A 117 -39.72 30.19 -37.35
N ASP A 118 -40.99 29.80 -37.23
CA ASP A 118 -41.77 29.91 -36.00
C ASP A 118 -41.76 28.59 -35.22
N PHE A 119 -40.92 28.49 -34.19
CA PHE A 119 -40.83 27.33 -33.30
C PHE A 119 -41.90 27.32 -32.18
N GLY A 120 -42.90 28.22 -32.25
CA GLY A 120 -43.90 28.40 -31.19
C GLY A 120 -45.00 27.34 -31.24
N SER A 121 -45.30 26.78 -32.41
CA SER A 121 -46.30 25.72 -32.56
C SER A 121 -45.97 24.74 -33.70
N PRO A 122 -46.55 23.53 -33.71
CA PRO A 122 -46.26 22.53 -34.74
C PRO A 122 -46.67 22.98 -36.14
N LEU A 123 -47.77 23.73 -36.26
CA LEU A 123 -48.21 24.30 -37.53
C LEU A 123 -47.41 25.55 -37.90
N GLY A 124 -46.94 26.33 -36.92
CA GLY A 124 -46.02 27.46 -37.12
C GLY A 124 -44.73 27.01 -37.80
N ILE A 125 -44.05 26.00 -37.25
CA ILE A 125 -42.77 25.52 -37.79
C ILE A 125 -42.95 24.85 -39.15
N LEU A 126 -43.98 24.01 -39.34
CA LEU A 126 -44.23 23.34 -40.62
C LEU A 126 -44.62 24.33 -41.73
N SER A 127 -45.48 25.32 -41.44
CA SER A 127 -45.88 26.32 -42.44
C SER A 127 -44.74 27.28 -42.80
N SER A 128 -43.94 27.70 -41.81
CA SER A 128 -42.77 28.56 -42.04
C SER A 128 -41.65 27.83 -42.79
N LEU A 129 -41.39 26.56 -42.49
CA LEU A 129 -40.47 25.69 -43.27
C LEU A 129 -40.94 25.53 -44.71
N CYS A 130 -42.21 25.19 -44.95
CA CYS A 130 -42.74 25.04 -46.31
C CYS A 130 -42.59 26.36 -47.09
N ARG A 131 -42.96 27.49 -46.49
CA ARG A 131 -42.81 28.83 -47.06
C ARG A 131 -41.36 29.17 -47.42
N LEU A 132 -40.40 28.86 -46.55
CA LEU A 132 -38.98 29.11 -46.76
C LEU A 132 -38.43 28.34 -47.98
N ILE A 133 -38.94 27.11 -48.19
CA ILE A 133 -38.57 26.22 -49.30
C ILE A 133 -39.46 26.43 -50.55
N GLY A 134 -40.37 27.41 -50.54
CA GLY A 134 -41.25 27.73 -51.67
C GLY A 134 -42.35 26.70 -51.95
N LYS A 135 -42.68 25.85 -50.97
CA LYS A 135 -43.73 24.82 -51.03
C LYS A 135 -44.95 25.24 -50.20
N LYS A 136 -46.14 24.74 -50.51
CA LYS A 136 -47.32 24.91 -49.65
C LYS A 136 -47.50 23.70 -48.74
N ILE A 137 -48.03 23.91 -47.54
CA ILE A 137 -48.22 22.83 -46.56
C ILE A 137 -49.27 21.81 -47.04
N GLU A 138 -50.24 22.26 -47.83
CA GLU A 138 -51.25 21.42 -48.49
C GLU A 138 -50.63 20.50 -49.55
N ASP A 139 -49.62 20.96 -50.28
CA ASP A 139 -48.93 20.19 -51.34
C ASP A 139 -48.01 19.09 -50.74
N VAL A 140 -47.45 19.34 -49.56
CA VAL A 140 -46.64 18.36 -48.81
C VAL A 140 -47.55 17.31 -48.14
N GLY A 141 -48.67 17.77 -47.58
CA GLY A 141 -49.57 17.01 -46.72
C GLY A 141 -48.91 16.62 -45.40
N VAL A 142 -49.66 16.58 -44.29
CA VAL A 142 -49.11 16.22 -42.98
C VAL A 142 -50.02 15.20 -42.29
N THR A 143 -49.43 14.17 -41.66
CA THR A 143 -50.16 13.16 -40.88
C THR A 143 -50.28 13.56 -39.40
N ALA A 144 -51.25 12.98 -38.68
CA ALA A 144 -51.40 13.22 -37.25
C ALA A 144 -50.17 12.73 -36.44
N ASP A 145 -49.52 11.64 -36.87
CA ASP A 145 -48.26 11.16 -36.27
C ASP A 145 -47.12 12.16 -36.49
N GLU A 146 -47.01 12.75 -37.69
CA GLU A 146 -46.01 13.79 -38.00
C GLU A 146 -46.22 15.06 -37.17
N ILE A 147 -47.47 15.54 -37.02
CA ILE A 147 -47.79 16.67 -36.14
C ILE A 147 -47.41 16.33 -34.69
N GLY A 148 -47.71 15.12 -34.22
CA GLY A 148 -47.36 14.66 -32.86
C GLY A 148 -45.85 14.50 -32.62
N ILE A 149 -45.06 14.22 -33.65
CA ILE A 149 -43.58 14.27 -33.55
C ILE A 149 -43.12 15.72 -33.42
N VAL A 150 -43.60 16.62 -34.26
CA VAL A 150 -43.19 18.03 -34.24
C VAL A 150 -43.58 18.70 -32.91
N ASP A 151 -44.77 18.41 -32.40
CA ASP A 151 -45.26 18.86 -31.09
C ASP A 151 -44.40 18.34 -29.93
N GLY A 152 -44.13 17.04 -29.91
CA GLY A 152 -43.16 16.44 -28.98
C GLY A 152 -41.71 16.90 -29.19
N ALA A 153 -41.43 17.61 -30.29
CA ALA A 153 -40.13 18.15 -30.65
C ALA A 153 -40.06 19.69 -30.54
N LEU A 154 -41.05 20.39 -29.96
CA LEU A 154 -40.93 21.84 -29.71
C LEU A 154 -39.73 22.17 -28.79
N VAL A 155 -39.37 21.23 -27.91
CA VAL A 155 -38.14 21.21 -27.10
C VAL A 155 -36.85 21.27 -27.96
N ALA A 156 -36.91 20.98 -29.27
CA ALA A 156 -35.75 21.11 -30.15
C ALA A 156 -35.21 22.54 -30.22
N ALA A 157 -36.05 23.57 -30.01
CA ALA A 157 -35.63 24.96 -29.91
C ALA A 157 -34.70 25.19 -28.71
N SER A 158 -35.13 24.83 -27.50
CA SER A 158 -34.33 24.97 -26.28
C SER A 158 -33.15 24.01 -26.25
N ALA A 159 -33.30 22.76 -26.70
CA ALA A 159 -32.18 21.81 -26.82
C ALA A 159 -31.12 22.26 -27.86
N GLY A 160 -31.53 22.92 -28.94
CA GLY A 160 -30.64 23.52 -29.94
C GLY A 160 -29.84 24.70 -29.36
N ALA A 161 -30.52 25.66 -28.72
CA ALA A 161 -29.86 26.77 -28.02
C ALA A 161 -28.94 26.28 -26.88
N ALA A 162 -29.36 25.26 -26.13
CA ALA A 162 -28.55 24.64 -25.09
C ALA A 162 -27.31 23.92 -25.63
N ALA A 163 -27.39 23.30 -26.81
CA ALA A 163 -26.21 22.74 -27.48
C ALA A 163 -25.21 23.82 -27.93
N VAL A 164 -25.71 24.99 -28.37
CA VAL A 164 -24.86 26.14 -28.71
C VAL A 164 -24.16 26.69 -27.46
N LEU A 165 -24.89 26.88 -26.36
CA LEU A 165 -24.36 27.35 -25.08
C LEU A 165 -23.37 26.35 -24.45
N ASP A 166 -23.67 25.06 -24.48
CA ASP A 166 -22.82 23.97 -23.97
C ASP A 166 -21.48 23.90 -24.72
N SER A 167 -21.53 23.86 -26.06
CA SER A 167 -20.31 23.79 -26.88
C SER A 167 -19.44 25.03 -26.70
N ALA A 168 -20.05 26.22 -26.62
CA ALA A 168 -19.31 27.46 -26.38
C ALA A 168 -18.71 27.52 -24.97
N SER A 169 -19.48 27.19 -23.93
CA SER A 169 -19.02 27.28 -22.53
C SER A 169 -17.96 26.23 -22.19
N SER A 170 -18.01 25.05 -22.83
CA SER A 170 -16.96 24.02 -22.77
C SER A 170 -15.62 24.52 -23.32
N ALA A 171 -15.61 25.20 -24.47
CA ALA A 171 -14.38 25.81 -25.02
C ALA A 171 -13.86 26.94 -24.11
N ILE A 172 -14.76 27.84 -23.68
CA ILE A 172 -14.41 28.96 -22.79
C ILE A 172 -13.87 28.49 -21.45
N SER A 173 -14.33 27.36 -20.89
CA SER A 173 -13.77 26.82 -19.63
C SER A 173 -12.29 26.48 -19.73
N THR A 174 -11.81 26.04 -20.90
CA THR A 174 -10.39 25.68 -21.10
C THR A 174 -9.56 26.94 -21.37
N VAL A 175 -10.10 27.89 -22.13
CA VAL A 175 -9.48 29.21 -22.36
C VAL A 175 -9.32 29.96 -21.03
N LEU A 176 -10.35 29.93 -20.17
CA LEU A 176 -10.37 30.58 -18.86
C LEU A 176 -9.19 30.14 -17.98
N ASP A 177 -8.88 28.84 -17.92
CA ASP A 177 -7.75 28.30 -17.16
C ASP A 177 -6.40 28.66 -17.81
N ALA A 178 -6.28 28.55 -19.13
CA ALA A 178 -5.06 28.91 -19.86
C ALA A 178 -4.69 30.39 -19.71
N VAL A 179 -5.69 31.28 -19.82
CA VAL A 179 -5.52 32.74 -19.68
C VAL A 179 -5.20 33.13 -18.25
N ALA A 180 -5.82 32.50 -17.25
CA ALA A 180 -5.47 32.72 -15.85
C ALA A 180 -4.04 32.29 -15.51
N ALA A 181 -3.52 31.22 -16.11
CA ALA A 181 -2.12 30.84 -15.93
C ALA A 181 -1.17 31.91 -16.51
N LEU A 182 -1.46 32.45 -17.70
CA LEU A 182 -0.69 33.56 -18.29
C LEU A 182 -0.74 34.83 -17.42
N SER A 183 -1.90 35.23 -16.91
CA SER A 183 -2.03 36.42 -16.07
C SER A 183 -1.41 36.25 -14.68
N CYS A 184 -1.46 35.04 -14.10
CA CYS A 184 -0.69 34.69 -12.90
C CYS A 184 0.82 34.91 -13.10
N GLU A 185 1.38 34.55 -14.26
CA GLU A 185 2.79 34.81 -14.54
C GLU A 185 3.09 36.30 -14.78
N ALA A 186 2.24 36.98 -15.56
CA ALA A 186 2.37 38.40 -15.84
C ALA A 186 2.34 39.26 -14.56
N ALA A 187 1.45 38.94 -13.61
CA ALA A 187 1.37 39.60 -12.32
C ALA A 187 2.38 39.07 -11.28
N GLY A 188 2.98 37.91 -11.49
CA GLY A 188 3.88 37.26 -10.53
C GLY A 188 3.16 36.70 -9.29
N ALA A 189 1.95 36.17 -9.49
CA ALA A 189 1.08 35.60 -8.46
C ALA A 189 1.73 34.48 -7.64
N ASP A 190 1.35 34.33 -6.37
CA ASP A 190 1.73 33.19 -5.54
C ASP A 190 1.03 31.89 -5.98
N VAL A 191 1.80 30.82 -6.10
CA VAL A 191 1.33 29.48 -6.51
C VAL A 191 0.91 28.61 -5.32
N ALA A 192 1.18 29.03 -4.09
CA ALA A 192 0.72 28.33 -2.89
C ALA A 192 -0.82 28.19 -2.82
N ALA A 193 -1.55 29.12 -3.46
CA ALA A 193 -3.00 29.04 -3.68
C ALA A 193 -3.47 27.73 -4.32
N PHE A 194 -2.61 27.07 -5.11
CA PHE A 194 -2.94 25.84 -5.81
C PHE A 194 -2.58 24.57 -5.02
N ASP A 195 -2.05 24.68 -3.79
CA ASP A 195 -1.75 23.55 -2.89
C ASP A 195 -2.97 22.96 -2.16
N LEU A 196 -4.05 22.76 -2.92
CA LEU A 196 -5.24 22.05 -2.45
C LEU A 196 -4.99 20.53 -2.37
N ALA A 197 -5.42 19.94 -1.25
CA ALA A 197 -5.42 18.50 -1.03
C ALA A 197 -6.87 17.99 -0.93
N GLY A 198 -7.22 17.00 -1.75
CA GLY A 198 -8.51 16.31 -1.62
C GLY A 198 -8.60 15.61 -0.27
N SER A 199 -9.69 15.87 0.47
CA SER A 199 -10.02 15.26 1.77
C SER A 199 -9.98 13.72 1.73
N GLY A 200 -10.35 13.13 0.59
CA GLY A 200 -10.31 11.67 0.38
C GLY A 200 -11.44 10.91 1.07
N ASP A 201 -12.42 11.64 1.61
CA ASP A 201 -13.70 11.17 2.16
C ASP A 201 -14.80 11.05 1.09
N GLY A 202 -14.53 11.51 -0.13
CA GLY A 202 -15.49 11.55 -1.24
C GLY A 202 -16.29 12.85 -1.36
N PHE A 203 -16.12 13.80 -0.43
CA PHE A 203 -16.87 15.07 -0.39
C PHE A 203 -16.07 16.29 -0.90
N SER A 204 -14.82 16.12 -1.31
CA SER A 204 -14.02 17.18 -1.94
C SER A 204 -14.64 17.69 -3.24
N VAL A 205 -14.68 19.02 -3.42
CA VAL A 205 -15.12 19.67 -4.67
C VAL A 205 -14.15 19.33 -5.80
N LYS A 206 -14.47 18.29 -6.57
CA LYS A 206 -13.56 17.71 -7.57
C LYS A 206 -13.08 18.74 -8.59
N ASP A 207 -14.00 19.52 -9.16
CA ASP A 207 -13.68 20.50 -10.21
C ASP A 207 -12.69 21.57 -9.74
N GLU A 208 -12.77 21.99 -8.48
CA GLU A 208 -11.83 22.92 -7.84
C GLU A 208 -10.44 22.28 -7.65
N THR A 209 -10.38 21.03 -7.20
CA THR A 209 -9.10 20.30 -7.10
C THR A 209 -8.48 19.97 -8.46
N ASP A 210 -9.31 19.72 -9.48
CA ASP A 210 -8.86 19.50 -10.86
C ASP A 210 -8.24 20.80 -11.41
N VAL A 211 -8.89 21.96 -11.26
CA VAL A 211 -8.34 23.28 -11.67
C VAL A 211 -7.03 23.59 -10.94
N ALA A 212 -6.94 23.38 -9.62
CA ALA A 212 -5.70 23.60 -8.88
C ALA A 212 -4.56 22.67 -9.36
N GLY A 213 -4.90 21.45 -9.80
CA GLY A 213 -3.98 20.54 -10.47
C GLY A 213 -3.50 21.07 -11.82
N ASP A 214 -4.43 21.51 -12.68
CA ASP A 214 -4.14 22.03 -14.02
C ASP A 214 -3.25 23.28 -13.95
N MET A 215 -3.61 24.26 -13.10
CA MET A 215 -2.83 25.49 -12.88
C MET A 215 -1.38 25.21 -12.48
N LYS A 216 -1.14 24.18 -11.65
CA LYS A 216 0.22 23.74 -11.28
C LYS A 216 1.02 23.17 -12.43
N VAL A 217 0.37 22.45 -13.36
CA VAL A 217 1.04 21.90 -14.55
C VAL A 217 1.39 23.03 -15.51
N LEU A 218 0.45 23.97 -15.74
CA LEU A 218 0.67 25.13 -16.61
C LEU A 218 1.83 26.00 -16.12
N LEU A 219 1.85 26.35 -14.83
CA LEU A 219 2.85 27.20 -14.19
C LEU A 219 4.17 26.49 -13.84
N PHE A 220 4.31 25.18 -14.15
CA PHE A 220 5.45 24.39 -13.71
C PHE A 220 6.78 24.91 -14.30
N GLY A 221 7.74 25.23 -13.41
CA GLY A 221 9.07 25.72 -13.78
C GLY A 221 9.19 27.24 -13.94
N SER A 222 8.10 27.98 -13.69
CA SER A 222 8.12 29.45 -13.68
C SER A 222 9.12 30.03 -12.68
N LYS A 223 9.72 31.17 -13.04
CA LYS A 223 10.45 32.09 -12.14
C LYS A 223 9.78 33.46 -12.06
N LEU A 224 8.56 33.59 -12.56
CA LEU A 224 7.78 34.83 -12.57
C LEU A 224 6.87 34.92 -11.34
N THR A 225 6.27 33.79 -10.96
CA THR A 225 5.37 33.59 -9.81
C THR A 225 6.06 33.72 -8.44
N GLY A 226 5.26 33.75 -7.37
CA GLY A 226 5.72 33.74 -5.97
C GLY A 226 6.04 35.12 -5.40
N ARG A 227 5.41 36.20 -5.90
CA ARG A 227 5.69 37.59 -5.46
C ARG A 227 4.47 38.33 -4.95
N ILE A 228 3.31 38.16 -5.60
CA ILE A 228 2.07 38.85 -5.26
C ILE A 228 1.04 37.83 -4.75
N ASP A 229 0.59 38.04 -3.53
CA ASP A 229 -0.52 37.31 -2.93
C ASP A 229 -1.79 38.18 -3.04
N GLY A 230 -2.90 37.57 -3.48
CA GLY A 230 -4.13 38.31 -3.81
C GLY A 230 -5.34 37.38 -4.00
N ASP A 231 -6.52 37.86 -3.62
CA ASP A 231 -7.77 37.10 -3.67
C ASP A 231 -8.16 36.73 -5.11
N GLU A 232 -7.76 37.53 -6.10
CA GLU A 232 -7.97 37.27 -7.53
C GLU A 232 -7.21 36.04 -8.04
N PHE A 233 -6.12 35.64 -7.36
CA PHE A 233 -5.34 34.45 -7.66
C PHE A 233 -5.74 33.28 -6.76
N ARG A 234 -5.95 33.52 -5.46
CA ARG A 234 -6.46 32.53 -4.51
C ARG A 234 -7.83 31.99 -4.87
N GLY A 235 -8.69 32.82 -5.44
CA GLY A 235 -10.04 32.45 -5.85
C GLY A 235 -10.11 31.60 -7.13
N ILE A 236 -9.02 31.44 -7.89
CA ILE A 236 -9.03 30.72 -9.17
C ILE A 236 -9.63 29.31 -9.04
N PRO A 237 -9.16 28.42 -8.13
CA PRO A 237 -9.70 27.06 -8.02
C PRO A 237 -11.21 27.03 -7.77
N ALA A 238 -11.72 27.84 -6.82
CA ALA A 238 -13.13 27.89 -6.47
C ALA A 238 -14.00 28.49 -7.59
N VAL A 239 -13.56 29.60 -8.19
CA VAL A 239 -14.32 30.33 -9.23
C VAL A 239 -14.37 29.52 -10.53
N HIS A 240 -13.21 29.02 -10.99
CA HIS A 240 -13.11 28.24 -12.22
C HIS A 240 -13.68 26.83 -12.02
N GLY A 241 -13.48 26.21 -10.86
CA GLY A 241 -14.10 24.94 -10.50
C GLY A 241 -15.63 25.02 -10.51
N SER A 242 -16.21 26.10 -9.97
CA SER A 242 -17.65 26.38 -10.06
C SER A 242 -18.13 26.51 -11.51
N PHE A 243 -17.40 27.24 -12.36
CA PHE A 243 -17.71 27.36 -13.79
C PHE A 243 -17.64 26.01 -14.51
N ARG A 244 -16.54 25.27 -14.34
CA ARG A 244 -16.31 23.93 -14.91
C ARG A 244 -17.39 22.94 -14.46
N SER A 245 -17.86 23.02 -13.21
CA SER A 245 -18.95 22.19 -12.69
C SER A 245 -20.30 22.54 -13.33
N ALA A 246 -20.63 23.83 -13.44
CA ALA A 246 -21.86 24.29 -14.09
C ALA A 246 -21.90 23.91 -15.59
N VAL A 247 -20.77 24.04 -16.30
CA VAL A 247 -20.62 23.58 -17.70
C VAL A 247 -20.88 22.08 -17.80
N LYS A 248 -20.27 21.24 -16.94
CA LYS A 248 -20.52 19.79 -16.93
C LYS A 248 -21.98 19.43 -16.64
N ALA A 249 -22.65 20.18 -15.77
CA ALA A 249 -24.07 19.98 -15.47
C ALA A 249 -24.97 20.30 -16.67
N LEU A 250 -24.72 21.44 -17.35
CA LEU A 250 -25.40 21.78 -18.60
C LEU A 250 -25.13 20.72 -19.69
N HIS A 251 -23.86 20.32 -19.89
CA HIS A 251 -23.47 19.30 -20.86
C HIS A 251 -24.24 17.98 -20.68
N GLY A 252 -24.36 17.51 -19.45
CA GLY A 252 -25.14 16.32 -19.11
C GLY A 252 -26.62 16.47 -19.47
N ARG A 253 -27.24 17.60 -19.12
CA ARG A 253 -28.65 17.91 -19.41
C ARG A 253 -28.90 17.99 -20.92
N THR A 254 -28.09 18.77 -21.63
CA THR A 254 -28.13 18.95 -23.08
C THR A 254 -27.97 17.61 -23.81
N ARG A 255 -26.98 16.79 -23.45
CA ARG A 255 -26.76 15.49 -24.10
C ARG A 255 -27.95 14.54 -23.97
N ILE A 256 -28.63 14.54 -22.83
CA ILE A 256 -29.88 13.78 -22.62
C ILE A 256 -30.96 14.31 -23.57
N GLU A 257 -31.19 15.62 -23.63
CA GLU A 257 -32.28 16.17 -24.45
C GLU A 257 -31.99 16.21 -25.95
N LEU A 258 -30.73 16.17 -26.40
CA LEU A 258 -30.41 15.90 -27.80
C LEU A 258 -30.88 14.51 -28.23
N ASN A 259 -30.74 13.52 -27.35
CA ASN A 259 -30.92 12.09 -27.67
C ASN A 259 -32.18 11.45 -27.04
N SER A 260 -33.06 12.24 -26.42
CA SER A 260 -34.33 11.76 -25.85
C SER A 260 -35.34 11.36 -26.94
N THR A 261 -35.96 10.18 -26.80
CA THR A 261 -36.99 9.64 -27.71
C THR A 261 -38.35 10.30 -27.49
N ILE A 262 -39.09 10.61 -28.56
CA ILE A 262 -40.45 11.15 -28.47
C ILE A 262 -41.49 10.02 -28.34
N ARG A 263 -42.42 10.18 -27.39
CA ARG A 263 -43.57 9.30 -27.20
C ARG A 263 -44.84 9.98 -27.70
N ILE A 264 -45.34 9.57 -28.87
CA ILE A 264 -46.60 10.06 -29.44
C ILE A 264 -47.78 9.56 -28.58
N ARG A 265 -48.60 10.49 -28.05
CA ARG A 265 -49.86 10.15 -27.34
C ARG A 265 -50.91 9.63 -28.33
N LYS A 266 -51.57 8.52 -28.01
CA LYS A 266 -52.58 7.85 -28.86
C LYS A 266 -54.04 8.25 -28.58
N LYS A 267 -54.29 9.25 -27.72
CA LYS A 267 -55.63 9.73 -27.37
C LYS A 267 -55.70 11.26 -27.47
N SER A 268 -56.73 11.75 -28.15
CA SER A 268 -57.11 13.16 -28.20
C SER A 268 -57.91 13.55 -26.96
N GLY A 269 -57.49 14.58 -26.21
CA GLY A 269 -58.32 15.21 -25.18
C GLY A 269 -57.58 15.71 -23.94
N ASP A 270 -56.48 15.08 -23.54
CA ASP A 270 -55.68 15.56 -22.41
C ASP A 270 -54.82 16.76 -22.84
N PRO A 271 -54.74 17.85 -22.04
CA PRO A 271 -53.75 18.90 -22.23
C PRO A 271 -52.33 18.32 -22.34
N TRP A 272 -51.52 18.93 -23.22
CA TRP A 272 -50.11 18.57 -23.35
C TRP A 272 -49.35 19.10 -22.12
N ASN A 273 -48.70 18.22 -21.35
CA ASN A 273 -47.89 18.66 -20.21
C ASN A 273 -46.59 19.26 -20.72
N HIS A 274 -46.53 20.60 -20.72
CA HIS A 274 -45.32 21.39 -20.94
C HIS A 274 -44.25 21.22 -19.83
N GLU A 275 -44.50 20.37 -18.82
CA GLU A 275 -43.59 20.05 -17.70
C GLU A 275 -42.20 19.50 -18.09
N LYS A 276 -41.97 19.19 -19.38
CA LYS A 276 -40.63 18.84 -19.91
C LYS A 276 -39.88 20.01 -20.55
N GLU A 277 -40.54 21.12 -20.88
CA GLU A 277 -39.89 22.31 -21.43
C GLU A 277 -39.19 23.16 -20.36
N THR A 278 -39.48 22.98 -19.07
CA THR A 278 -39.07 23.87 -17.96
C THR A 278 -37.81 23.42 -17.21
N ALA A 279 -36.83 22.86 -17.91
CA ALA A 279 -35.74 22.09 -17.28
C ALA A 279 -34.31 22.42 -17.77
N PHE A 280 -34.09 23.54 -18.48
CA PHE A 280 -32.76 24.11 -18.66
C PHE A 280 -32.48 25.28 -17.70
N ALA A 281 -33.47 26.11 -17.34
CA ALA A 281 -33.29 27.24 -16.40
C ALA A 281 -32.48 26.88 -15.13
N GLY A 282 -32.76 25.72 -14.51
CA GLY A 282 -32.04 25.24 -13.32
C GLY A 282 -30.56 24.88 -13.52
N PHE A 283 -30.11 24.66 -14.76
CA PHE A 283 -28.70 24.42 -15.12
C PHE A 283 -28.02 25.68 -15.65
N VAL A 284 -28.78 26.56 -16.31
CA VAL A 284 -28.30 27.81 -16.90
C VAL A 284 -28.03 28.87 -15.83
N LEU A 285 -28.85 28.97 -14.78
CA LEU A 285 -28.65 29.96 -13.71
C LEU A 285 -27.31 29.77 -12.96
N PRO A 286 -26.91 28.56 -12.53
CA PRO A 286 -25.56 28.31 -12.01
C PRO A 286 -24.44 28.72 -12.97
N LEU A 287 -24.59 28.42 -14.28
CA LEU A 287 -23.61 28.79 -15.29
C LEU A 287 -23.48 30.31 -15.44
N ALA A 288 -24.58 31.06 -15.44
CA ALA A 288 -24.57 32.51 -15.51
C ALA A 288 -23.94 33.15 -14.27
N VAL A 289 -24.24 32.64 -13.07
CA VAL A 289 -23.62 33.10 -11.82
C VAL A 289 -22.12 32.82 -11.80
N ALA A 290 -21.69 31.65 -12.26
CA ALA A 290 -20.29 31.28 -12.36
C ALA A 290 -19.56 32.10 -13.44
N ALA A 291 -20.18 32.36 -14.60
CA ALA A 291 -19.63 33.19 -15.67
C ALA A 291 -19.36 34.63 -15.19
N ARG A 292 -20.31 35.22 -14.46
CA ARG A 292 -20.17 36.53 -13.80
C ARG A 292 -19.02 36.54 -12.79
N ALA A 293 -18.86 35.46 -12.00
CA ALA A 293 -17.76 35.34 -11.04
C ALA A 293 -16.39 35.19 -11.73
N ALA A 294 -16.32 34.38 -12.79
CA ALA A 294 -15.12 34.21 -13.62
C ALA A 294 -14.68 35.53 -14.27
N GLY A 295 -15.63 36.28 -14.85
CA GLY A 295 -15.35 37.60 -15.43
C GLY A 295 -14.88 38.63 -14.38
N LYS A 296 -15.45 38.63 -13.17
CA LYS A 296 -14.95 39.47 -12.07
C LYS A 296 -13.50 39.13 -11.68
N SER A 297 -13.18 37.83 -11.58
CA SER A 297 -11.83 37.37 -11.25
C SER A 297 -10.84 37.72 -12.38
N SER A 298 -11.24 37.51 -13.63
CA SER A 298 -10.48 37.87 -14.83
C SER A 298 -10.13 39.36 -14.89
N LEU A 299 -11.11 40.27 -14.70
CA LEU A 299 -10.89 41.71 -14.65
C LEU A 299 -9.90 42.12 -13.55
N ALA A 300 -9.97 41.47 -12.38
CA ALA A 300 -9.05 41.74 -11.27
C ALA A 300 -7.62 41.28 -11.58
N ARG A 301 -7.44 40.08 -12.16
CA ARG A 301 -6.12 39.57 -12.58
C ARG A 301 -5.50 40.42 -13.68
N ALA A 302 -6.29 40.85 -14.68
CA ALA A 302 -5.84 41.78 -15.71
C ALA A 302 -5.36 43.11 -15.10
N THR A 303 -6.11 43.66 -14.14
CA THR A 303 -5.72 44.88 -13.42
C THR A 303 -4.40 44.70 -12.64
N SER A 304 -4.21 43.56 -11.98
CA SER A 304 -2.96 43.27 -11.25
C SER A 304 -1.77 42.96 -12.17
N ALA A 305 -2.01 42.42 -13.38
CA ALA A 305 -0.99 42.30 -14.42
C ALA A 305 -0.56 43.69 -14.96
N LEU A 306 -1.51 44.60 -15.27
CA LEU A 306 -1.21 45.98 -15.69
C LEU A 306 -0.33 46.72 -14.66
N ARG A 307 -0.62 46.57 -13.36
CA ARG A 307 0.19 47.16 -12.28
C ARG A 307 1.65 46.70 -12.27
N SER A 308 1.96 45.57 -12.90
CA SER A 308 3.31 44.99 -12.96
C SER A 308 4.19 45.60 -14.07
N ILE A 309 3.63 46.42 -14.96
CA ILE A 309 4.39 47.12 -16.01
C ILE A 309 5.34 48.14 -15.37
N GLY A 310 6.65 47.99 -15.57
CA GLY A 310 7.66 48.86 -14.96
C GLY A 310 7.61 50.32 -15.45
N GLU A 311 7.33 50.53 -16.74
CA GLU A 311 7.34 51.84 -17.39
C GLU A 311 6.03 52.61 -17.16
N PRO A 312 6.05 53.82 -16.55
CA PRO A 312 4.82 54.53 -16.17
C PRO A 312 3.91 54.92 -17.33
N ASP A 313 4.47 55.43 -18.44
CA ASP A 313 3.69 55.95 -19.58
C ASP A 313 3.07 54.81 -20.41
N LEU A 314 3.77 53.67 -20.49
CA LEU A 314 3.24 52.44 -21.07
C LEU A 314 2.11 51.87 -20.20
N ARG A 315 2.26 51.93 -18.86
CA ARG A 315 1.27 51.48 -17.90
C ARG A 315 -0.02 52.32 -17.95
N SER A 316 0.08 53.65 -17.94
CA SER A 316 -1.10 54.52 -18.03
C SER A 316 -1.84 54.29 -19.34
N THR A 317 -1.13 54.31 -20.47
CA THR A 317 -1.72 54.07 -21.81
C THR A 317 -2.44 52.72 -21.90
N ALA A 318 -1.81 51.63 -21.43
CA ALA A 318 -2.43 50.30 -21.44
C ALA A 318 -3.63 50.20 -20.48
N THR A 319 -3.59 50.90 -19.34
CA THR A 319 -4.70 50.94 -18.38
C THR A 319 -5.89 51.73 -18.94
N GLU A 320 -5.66 52.90 -19.55
CA GLU A 320 -6.72 53.71 -20.18
C GLU A 320 -7.42 52.95 -21.32
N LEU A 321 -6.66 52.20 -22.14
CA LEU A 321 -7.25 51.35 -23.18
C LEU A 321 -8.09 50.21 -22.60
N PHE A 322 -7.59 49.52 -21.57
CA PHE A 322 -8.31 48.44 -20.89
C PHE A 322 -9.59 48.95 -20.22
N GLU A 323 -9.52 50.02 -19.42
CA GLU A 323 -10.69 50.57 -18.71
C GLU A 323 -11.76 51.14 -19.65
N LYS A 324 -11.37 51.60 -20.84
CA LYS A 324 -12.28 52.18 -21.84
C LYS A 324 -12.95 51.12 -22.73
N ASN A 325 -12.21 50.09 -23.15
CA ASN A 325 -12.64 49.17 -24.20
C ASN A 325 -12.98 47.75 -23.69
N CYS A 326 -12.57 47.36 -22.48
CA CYS A 326 -12.96 46.09 -21.87
C CYS A 326 -14.36 46.17 -21.24
N PRO A 327 -15.23 45.15 -21.38
CA PRO A 327 -16.53 45.14 -20.71
C PRO A 327 -16.40 45.24 -19.20
N SER A 328 -17.08 46.21 -18.59
CA SER A 328 -17.06 46.40 -17.14
C SER A 328 -17.74 45.26 -16.39
N PHE A 329 -17.44 45.13 -15.09
CA PHE A 329 -18.12 44.16 -14.24
C PHE A 329 -19.64 44.39 -14.16
N ASP A 330 -20.11 45.64 -14.28
CA ASP A 330 -21.53 45.94 -14.29
C ASP A 330 -22.21 45.38 -15.55
N VAL A 331 -21.58 45.40 -16.74
CA VAL A 331 -22.12 44.75 -17.95
C VAL A 331 -22.36 43.24 -17.73
N LEU A 332 -21.39 42.54 -17.11
CA LEU A 332 -21.53 41.11 -16.78
C LEU A 332 -22.62 40.85 -15.73
N LYS A 333 -22.77 41.77 -14.77
CA LYS A 333 -23.78 41.71 -13.71
C LYS A 333 -25.19 41.94 -14.26
N ASP A 334 -25.37 42.91 -15.15
CA ASP A 334 -26.64 43.25 -15.77
C ASP A 334 -27.13 42.11 -16.67
N TRP A 335 -26.24 41.51 -17.47
CA TRP A 335 -26.56 40.29 -18.23
C TRP A 335 -26.92 39.10 -17.33
N CYS A 336 -26.19 38.88 -16.23
CA CYS A 336 -26.52 37.84 -15.26
C CYS A 336 -27.87 38.10 -14.55
N GLN A 337 -28.22 39.37 -14.29
CA GLN A 337 -29.53 39.75 -13.77
C GLN A 337 -30.64 39.52 -14.80
N SER A 338 -30.40 39.82 -16.08
CA SER A 338 -31.33 39.53 -17.18
C SER A 338 -31.66 38.04 -17.27
N VAL A 339 -30.63 37.16 -17.26
CA VAL A 339 -30.83 35.69 -17.21
C VAL A 339 -31.64 35.28 -15.99
N SER A 340 -31.31 35.83 -14.81
CA SER A 340 -32.00 35.50 -13.55
C SER A 340 -33.47 35.93 -13.56
N LEU A 341 -33.76 37.13 -14.11
CA LEU A 341 -35.11 37.67 -14.19
C LEU A 341 -35.98 36.84 -15.14
N LYS A 342 -35.47 36.50 -16.33
CA LYS A 342 -36.17 35.66 -17.32
C LYS A 342 -36.45 34.26 -16.77
N ALA A 343 -35.46 33.64 -16.12
CA ALA A 343 -35.64 32.33 -15.47
C ALA A 343 -36.67 32.37 -14.33
N ALA A 344 -36.79 33.50 -13.61
CA ALA A 344 -37.75 33.68 -12.52
C ALA A 344 -39.17 34.08 -12.99
N SER A 345 -39.30 34.64 -14.21
CA SER A 345 -40.59 35.09 -14.76
C SER A 345 -41.32 34.02 -15.57
N GLU A 346 -40.90 32.75 -15.48
CA GLU A 346 -41.35 31.65 -16.35
C GLU A 346 -41.25 32.01 -17.85
N ALA A 347 -40.24 32.81 -18.23
CA ALA A 347 -39.99 33.10 -19.64
C ALA A 347 -39.54 31.84 -20.37
N ASP A 348 -39.69 31.85 -21.68
CA ASP A 348 -39.30 30.75 -22.55
C ASP A 348 -37.84 30.32 -22.30
N ASP A 349 -37.60 29.02 -22.10
CA ASP A 349 -36.27 28.47 -21.79
C ASP A 349 -35.26 28.85 -22.91
N THR A 350 -35.71 29.07 -24.14
CA THR A 350 -34.89 29.61 -25.24
C THR A 350 -34.37 31.02 -24.98
N GLU A 351 -35.18 31.93 -24.42
CA GLU A 351 -34.74 33.28 -24.08
C GLU A 351 -33.73 33.29 -22.92
N VAL A 352 -33.91 32.40 -21.95
CA VAL A 352 -32.99 32.20 -20.82
C VAL A 352 -31.64 31.71 -21.33
N LEU A 353 -31.65 30.71 -22.22
CA LEU A 353 -30.48 30.16 -22.88
C LEU A 353 -29.76 31.20 -23.76
N HIS A 354 -30.49 31.94 -24.58
CA HIS A 354 -29.96 33.00 -25.43
C HIS A 354 -29.27 34.10 -24.59
N SER A 355 -29.94 34.56 -23.53
CA SER A 355 -29.39 35.60 -22.64
C SER A 355 -28.14 35.13 -21.88
N ALA A 356 -28.03 33.81 -21.60
CA ALA A 356 -26.83 33.21 -21.03
C ALA A 356 -25.71 33.03 -22.07
N HIS A 357 -26.04 32.83 -23.35
CA HIS A 357 -25.07 32.86 -24.44
C HIS A 357 -24.46 34.26 -24.62
N GLU A 358 -25.28 35.31 -24.61
CA GLU A 358 -24.80 36.70 -24.65
C GLU A 358 -23.88 37.05 -23.45
N LEU A 359 -24.23 36.60 -22.24
CA LEU A 359 -23.34 36.71 -21.08
C LEU A 359 -22.00 36.00 -21.30
N LEU A 360 -22.00 34.83 -21.92
CA LEU A 360 -20.79 34.07 -22.24
C LEU A 360 -19.94 34.78 -23.31
N LEU A 361 -20.55 35.43 -24.30
CA LEU A 361 -19.84 36.28 -25.28
C LEU A 361 -19.15 37.46 -24.58
N LYS A 362 -19.77 38.06 -23.57
CA LYS A 362 -19.14 39.11 -22.75
C LYS A 362 -18.04 38.58 -21.83
N LEU A 363 -18.16 37.35 -21.30
CA LEU A 363 -17.02 36.69 -20.62
C LEU A 363 -15.85 36.45 -21.59
N ARG A 364 -16.12 36.00 -22.83
CA ARG A 364 -15.07 35.79 -23.85
C ARG A 364 -14.33 37.08 -24.19
N GLU A 365 -15.04 38.19 -24.31
CA GLU A 365 -14.47 39.52 -24.55
C GLU A 365 -13.55 39.95 -23.39
N VAL A 366 -13.97 39.74 -22.14
CA VAL A 366 -13.13 39.98 -20.95
C VAL A 366 -11.88 39.08 -20.92
N LEU A 367 -12.01 37.80 -21.29
CA LEU A 367 -10.86 36.87 -21.36
C LEU A 367 -9.86 37.23 -22.47
N ALA A 368 -10.35 37.74 -23.60
CA ALA A 368 -9.49 38.26 -24.67
C ALA A 368 -8.66 39.47 -24.18
N TRP A 369 -9.27 40.35 -23.40
CA TRP A 369 -8.58 41.47 -22.75
C TRP A 369 -7.58 41.02 -21.68
N GLU A 370 -7.94 40.07 -20.81
CA GLU A 370 -7.00 39.50 -19.82
C GLU A 370 -5.78 38.86 -20.51
N ALA A 371 -6.00 38.09 -21.58
CA ALA A 371 -4.95 37.48 -22.37
C ALA A 371 -4.07 38.55 -23.05
N ALA A 372 -4.66 39.54 -23.72
CA ALA A 372 -3.93 40.62 -24.37
C ALA A 372 -3.04 41.39 -23.38
N VAL A 373 -3.57 41.71 -22.19
CA VAL A 373 -2.81 42.33 -21.10
C VAL A 373 -1.68 41.43 -20.61
N ALA A 374 -1.92 40.13 -20.40
CA ALA A 374 -0.88 39.20 -19.95
C ALA A 374 0.26 39.08 -20.98
N LEU A 375 -0.08 38.94 -22.27
CA LEU A 375 0.89 38.98 -23.36
C LEU A 375 1.68 40.29 -23.36
N PHE A 376 1.00 41.44 -23.23
CA PHE A 376 1.62 42.76 -23.29
C PHE A 376 2.61 42.99 -22.14
N VAL A 377 2.27 42.55 -20.93
CA VAL A 377 3.17 42.59 -19.76
C VAL A 377 4.38 41.67 -19.95
N ILE A 378 4.17 40.44 -20.43
CA ILE A 378 5.23 39.45 -20.63
C ILE A 378 6.22 39.89 -21.73
N GLU A 379 5.74 40.50 -22.80
CA GLU A 379 6.60 40.91 -23.92
C GLU A 379 7.34 42.23 -23.69
N ASN A 380 6.79 43.16 -22.90
CA ASN A 380 7.48 44.40 -22.57
C ASN A 380 8.48 44.27 -21.40
N ASP A 381 8.50 43.16 -20.64
CA ASP A 381 9.57 42.88 -19.67
C ASP A 381 10.78 42.17 -20.33
N ASP A 382 11.79 42.95 -20.71
CA ASP A 382 13.05 42.44 -21.28
C ASP A 382 13.88 41.53 -20.34
N SER A 383 13.54 41.48 -19.04
CA SER A 383 14.13 40.51 -18.12
C SER A 383 13.57 39.09 -18.27
N ILE A 384 12.51 38.89 -19.06
CA ILE A 384 11.91 37.58 -19.36
C ILE A 384 12.61 36.92 -20.56
N GLU A 385 12.74 35.60 -20.50
CA GLU A 385 13.20 34.75 -21.59
C GLU A 385 12.07 34.51 -22.59
N LYS A 386 12.00 35.39 -23.59
CA LYS A 386 11.07 35.33 -24.73
C LYS A 386 11.35 34.04 -25.53
N ALA A 387 10.32 33.22 -25.75
CA ALA A 387 10.48 31.86 -26.24
C ALA A 387 10.81 31.80 -27.74
N SER A 388 11.98 31.26 -28.11
CA SER A 388 12.37 31.04 -29.51
C SER A 388 11.91 29.66 -30.02
N PRO A 389 11.60 29.49 -31.33
CA PRO A 389 10.97 28.28 -31.89
C PRO A 389 11.90 27.05 -32.01
N SER A 390 12.94 26.92 -31.18
CA SER A 390 14.04 25.96 -31.36
C SER A 390 14.32 25.03 -30.17
N ASN A 391 13.63 25.18 -29.04
CA ASN A 391 14.02 24.55 -27.76
C ASN A 391 12.91 23.65 -27.14
N VAL A 392 12.21 22.85 -27.95
CA VAL A 392 11.26 21.84 -27.46
C VAL A 392 11.55 20.48 -28.11
N GLU A 393 12.66 19.85 -27.72
CA GLU A 393 12.86 18.41 -27.92
C GLU A 393 13.94 17.84 -26.97
N ALA A 394 13.93 16.51 -26.80
CA ALA A 394 14.82 15.67 -26.00
C ALA A 394 14.62 15.63 -24.46
N ASN A 395 14.11 14.48 -24.00
CA ASN A 395 14.09 14.02 -22.62
C ASN A 395 15.39 13.24 -22.29
N GLY A 396 15.94 13.41 -21.08
CA GLY A 396 16.84 12.44 -20.43
C GLY A 396 18.31 12.37 -20.91
N GLY A 397 19.24 12.81 -20.04
CA GLY A 397 20.67 12.51 -20.20
C GLY A 397 21.60 13.31 -19.28
N ASP A 398 22.07 12.70 -18.19
CA ASP A 398 23.20 13.22 -17.41
C ASP A 398 24.48 13.18 -18.25
N THR A 399 24.99 14.35 -18.65
CA THR A 399 26.40 14.49 -19.04
C THR A 399 26.96 15.82 -18.55
N VAL A 400 27.99 15.74 -17.71
CA VAL A 400 28.82 16.88 -17.32
C VAL A 400 29.79 17.20 -18.46
N SER A 401 29.83 18.45 -18.91
CA SER A 401 30.98 18.96 -19.68
C SER A 401 31.29 20.40 -19.30
N ASP A 402 32.49 20.63 -18.78
CA ASP A 402 33.03 21.95 -18.50
C ASP A 402 33.15 22.82 -19.75
N LYS A 403 32.81 24.12 -19.61
CA LYS A 403 33.66 25.22 -20.09
C LYS A 403 33.25 26.57 -19.48
N LYS A 404 34.18 27.17 -18.73
CA LYS A 404 34.10 28.56 -18.27
C LYS A 404 34.47 29.52 -19.42
N THR A 405 33.61 30.51 -19.67
CA THR A 405 34.06 31.85 -20.07
C THR A 405 33.06 32.89 -19.59
N GLU A 406 33.52 33.91 -18.87
CA GLU A 406 32.67 34.93 -18.27
C GLU A 406 32.27 36.04 -19.25
N LYS A 407 30.96 36.27 -19.39
CA LYS A 407 30.38 37.63 -19.42
C LYS A 407 29.05 37.58 -18.66
N LYS A 408 28.91 38.37 -17.59
CA LYS A 408 27.66 38.47 -16.79
C LYS A 408 26.52 39.12 -17.60
N LYS A 409 25.85 38.35 -18.46
CA LYS A 409 24.43 38.61 -18.77
C LYS A 409 23.61 38.26 -17.51
N LYS A 410 22.69 39.14 -17.09
CA LYS A 410 21.67 38.78 -16.09
C LYS A 410 20.96 37.52 -16.59
N LYS A 411 20.82 36.48 -15.76
CA LYS A 411 19.96 35.33 -16.09
C LYS A 411 18.52 35.87 -16.25
N LYS A 412 17.93 35.61 -17.41
CA LYS A 412 16.53 35.97 -17.67
C LYS A 412 15.59 35.11 -16.81
N LYS A 413 14.42 35.64 -16.48
CA LYS A 413 13.34 34.92 -15.80
C LYS A 413 12.67 33.99 -16.82
N THR A 414 12.39 32.75 -16.44
CA THR A 414 11.72 31.77 -17.32
C THR A 414 10.23 31.69 -17.01
N LEU A 415 9.41 31.59 -18.05
CA LEU A 415 7.99 31.22 -17.97
C LEU A 415 7.83 29.77 -17.46
N GLY A 416 6.62 29.41 -17.05
CA GLY A 416 6.20 28.02 -16.87
C GLY A 416 6.25 27.24 -18.19
N ARG A 417 6.42 25.92 -18.14
CA ARG A 417 6.52 25.10 -19.36
C ARG A 417 5.21 25.08 -20.16
N GLY A 418 4.08 24.93 -19.48
CA GLY A 418 2.77 24.88 -20.12
C GLY A 418 2.34 26.26 -20.64
N THR A 419 2.50 27.30 -19.83
CA THR A 419 2.25 28.69 -20.24
C THR A 419 3.16 29.14 -21.38
N ALA A 420 4.43 28.74 -21.43
CA ALA A 420 5.31 29.04 -22.56
C ALA A 420 4.82 28.42 -23.87
N ALA A 421 4.37 27.16 -23.85
CA ALA A 421 3.80 26.50 -25.02
C ALA A 421 2.49 27.17 -25.49
N ILE A 422 1.58 27.47 -24.55
CA ILE A 422 0.34 28.22 -24.81
C ILE A 422 0.65 29.60 -25.43
N LEU A 423 1.62 30.34 -24.87
CA LEU A 423 2.05 31.64 -25.38
C LEU A 423 2.59 31.52 -26.81
N GLN A 424 3.40 30.50 -27.09
CA GLN A 424 3.92 30.23 -28.44
C GLN A 424 2.80 29.87 -29.43
N ARG A 425 1.83 29.04 -29.04
CA ARG A 425 0.69 28.68 -29.89
C ARG A 425 -0.17 29.90 -30.22
N ILE A 426 -0.54 30.69 -29.20
CA ILE A 426 -1.28 31.93 -29.41
C ILE A 426 -0.49 32.86 -30.36
N ARG A 427 0.82 33.03 -30.14
CA ARG A 427 1.68 33.87 -30.99
C ARG A 427 1.96 33.33 -32.40
N ALA A 428 1.70 32.06 -32.67
CA ALA A 428 1.71 31.53 -34.03
C ALA A 428 0.42 31.87 -34.80
N ASP A 429 -0.66 32.19 -34.08
CA ASP A 429 -2.01 32.40 -34.64
C ASP A 429 -2.49 33.88 -34.64
N ILE A 430 -1.82 34.79 -33.92
CA ILE A 430 -2.16 36.24 -33.89
C ILE A 430 -1.01 37.09 -34.43
N ASP A 431 -1.34 38.21 -35.08
CA ASP A 431 -0.38 39.07 -35.78
C ASP A 431 0.37 40.03 -34.83
N GLY A 432 1.45 40.60 -35.36
CA GLY A 432 2.40 41.46 -34.65
C GLY A 432 1.93 42.89 -34.36
N GLY A 433 0.69 43.08 -33.90
CA GLY A 433 0.21 44.38 -33.41
C GLY A 433 1.11 44.94 -32.28
N SER A 434 1.20 46.26 -32.13
CA SER A 434 2.06 46.90 -31.11
C SER A 434 1.29 47.44 -29.88
N VAL A 435 -0.03 47.35 -29.89
CA VAL A 435 -0.93 47.92 -28.88
C VAL A 435 -1.85 46.83 -28.32
N VAL A 436 -2.11 46.88 -27.00
CA VAL A 436 -2.94 45.89 -26.29
C VAL A 436 -4.37 45.75 -26.87
N ASP A 437 -4.93 46.83 -27.44
CA ASP A 437 -6.26 46.84 -28.05
C ASP A 437 -6.33 45.98 -29.33
N ASP A 438 -5.26 45.96 -30.14
CA ASP A 438 -5.20 45.15 -31.36
C ASP A 438 -5.24 43.65 -31.00
N TRP A 439 -4.42 43.24 -30.03
CA TRP A 439 -4.40 41.85 -29.55
C TRP A 439 -5.71 41.47 -28.86
N ALA A 440 -6.36 42.37 -28.12
CA ALA A 440 -7.66 42.07 -27.51
C ALA A 440 -8.74 41.77 -28.58
N ARG A 441 -8.75 42.51 -29.69
CA ARG A 441 -9.67 42.27 -30.83
C ARG A 441 -9.35 40.96 -31.54
N GLU A 442 -8.08 40.68 -31.83
CA GLU A 442 -7.67 39.42 -32.46
C GLU A 442 -7.96 38.21 -31.55
N LEU A 443 -7.68 38.31 -30.24
CA LEU A 443 -7.94 37.26 -29.28
C LEU A 443 -9.44 37.01 -29.07
N PHE A 444 -10.29 38.03 -29.18
CA PHE A 444 -11.74 37.86 -29.13
C PHE A 444 -12.29 37.03 -30.31
N LEU A 445 -11.70 37.21 -31.51
CA LEU A 445 -11.99 36.39 -32.69
C LEU A 445 -11.36 35.00 -32.58
N TYR A 446 -10.15 34.90 -32.03
CA TYR A 446 -9.42 33.65 -31.85
C TYR A 446 -10.09 32.72 -30.84
N PHE A 447 -10.62 33.26 -29.73
CA PHE A 447 -11.38 32.52 -28.73
C PHE A 447 -12.84 32.25 -29.15
N ASP A 448 -13.28 32.66 -30.35
CA ASP A 448 -14.56 32.22 -30.89
C ASP A 448 -14.49 30.73 -31.27
N PRO A 449 -15.42 29.86 -30.83
CA PRO A 449 -15.43 28.46 -31.24
C PRO A 449 -15.72 28.19 -32.74
N LYS A 450 -16.00 29.22 -33.56
CA LYS A 450 -15.89 29.17 -35.04
C LYS A 450 -14.44 29.11 -35.53
N CYS A 451 -13.49 29.62 -34.76
CA CYS A 451 -12.08 29.69 -35.15
C CYS A 451 -11.48 28.28 -35.12
N SER A 452 -11.19 27.70 -36.28
CA SER A 452 -10.55 26.38 -36.39
C SER A 452 -9.19 26.29 -35.70
N ARG A 453 -8.52 27.43 -35.49
CA ARG A 453 -7.25 27.51 -34.76
C ARG A 453 -7.43 27.36 -33.24
N LEU A 454 -8.61 27.69 -32.69
CA LEU A 454 -8.92 27.48 -31.28
C LEU A 454 -8.88 26.00 -30.91
N GLU A 455 -9.38 25.11 -31.76
CA GLU A 455 -9.36 23.66 -31.53
C GLU A 455 -7.91 23.14 -31.35
N SER A 456 -6.97 23.69 -32.11
CA SER A 456 -5.53 23.41 -31.97
C SER A 456 -4.97 23.89 -30.63
N LEU A 457 -5.40 25.03 -30.09
CA LEU A 457 -5.02 25.48 -28.75
C LEU A 457 -5.67 24.61 -27.65
N LEU A 458 -6.97 24.33 -27.75
CA LEU A 458 -7.70 23.51 -26.78
C LEU A 458 -7.08 22.11 -26.65
N LYS A 459 -6.66 21.52 -27.79
CA LYS A 459 -5.94 20.25 -27.83
C LYS A 459 -4.57 20.33 -27.15
N GLU A 460 -3.81 21.40 -27.38
CA GLU A 460 -2.50 21.60 -26.76
C GLU A 460 -2.59 21.86 -25.25
N VAL A 461 -3.52 22.70 -24.79
CA VAL A 461 -3.79 22.89 -23.35
C VAL A 461 -4.14 21.55 -22.70
N LYS A 462 -5.02 20.77 -23.35
CA LYS A 462 -5.40 19.44 -22.90
C LYS A 462 -4.21 18.48 -22.82
N GLU A 463 -3.40 18.40 -23.88
CA GLU A 463 -2.19 17.57 -23.92
C GLU A 463 -1.20 17.98 -22.81
N ILE A 464 -1.03 19.27 -22.56
CA ILE A 464 -0.17 19.77 -21.47
C ILE A 464 -0.69 19.30 -20.10
N VAL A 465 -1.97 19.50 -19.75
CA VAL A 465 -2.49 19.11 -18.43
C VAL A 465 -2.64 17.59 -18.27
N GLU A 466 -2.88 16.85 -19.37
CA GLU A 466 -2.92 15.38 -19.37
C GLU A 466 -1.52 14.74 -19.38
N SER A 467 -0.47 15.42 -19.88
CA SER A 467 0.95 15.00 -19.87
C SER A 467 1.61 15.01 -18.47
N ASN A 468 0.84 14.67 -17.45
CA ASN A 468 1.11 14.76 -16.02
C ASN A 468 2.15 13.73 -15.50
N GLU A 469 3.10 13.34 -16.36
CA GLU A 469 4.24 12.46 -16.06
C GLU A 469 5.17 13.05 -15.00
N VAL A 470 5.19 14.39 -14.84
CA VAL A 470 6.12 15.08 -13.94
C VAL A 470 5.72 14.98 -12.47
N ARG A 471 4.46 14.68 -12.11
CA ARG A 471 4.02 14.63 -10.70
C ARG A 471 3.07 13.51 -10.26
N ARG A 472 2.58 12.64 -11.16
CA ARG A 472 2.10 11.32 -10.70
C ARG A 472 3.27 10.40 -10.37
N LEU A 473 3.90 10.66 -9.21
CA LEU A 473 4.55 9.58 -8.46
C LEU A 473 3.54 8.43 -8.36
N PRO A 474 3.87 7.20 -8.78
CA PRO A 474 3.00 6.05 -8.60
C PRO A 474 2.71 5.89 -7.11
N LYS A 475 1.51 6.30 -6.70
CA LYS A 475 1.01 6.20 -5.33
C LYS A 475 0.00 5.07 -5.31
N ILE A 476 0.42 3.98 -4.69
CA ILE A 476 -0.45 2.90 -4.22
C ILE A 476 -1.67 3.50 -3.46
N PRO A 477 -2.89 2.97 -3.64
CA PRO A 477 -4.07 3.39 -2.88
C PRO A 477 -3.81 3.36 -1.37
N LYS A 478 -4.38 4.31 -0.61
CA LYS A 478 -4.23 4.36 0.85
C LYS A 478 -4.66 3.03 1.47
N GLY A 479 -3.81 2.43 2.31
CA GLY A 479 -4.04 1.11 2.91
C GLY A 479 -3.56 -0.08 2.08
N THR A 480 -2.95 0.13 0.91
CA THR A 480 -2.31 -0.93 0.12
C THR A 480 -0.78 -0.80 0.15
N ARG A 481 -0.06 -1.90 -0.14
CA ARG A 481 1.41 -1.94 -0.25
C ARG A 481 1.88 -2.82 -1.38
N ASP A 482 2.96 -2.40 -2.04
CA ASP A 482 3.75 -3.27 -2.91
C ASP A 482 4.63 -4.19 -2.04
N PHE A 483 4.92 -5.39 -2.56
CA PHE A 483 5.83 -6.34 -1.93
C PHE A 483 7.14 -6.41 -2.74
N GLY A 484 8.26 -6.10 -2.09
CA GLY A 484 9.58 -6.22 -2.71
C GLY A 484 9.96 -7.68 -3.02
N LYS A 485 10.97 -7.90 -3.87
CA LYS A 485 11.36 -9.25 -4.34
C LYS A 485 11.68 -10.23 -3.20
N GLU A 486 12.36 -9.77 -2.16
CA GLU A 486 12.67 -10.57 -0.97
C GLU A 486 11.40 -10.92 -0.17
N GLN A 487 10.46 -9.98 -0.05
CA GLN A 487 9.19 -10.17 0.65
C GLN A 487 8.27 -11.14 -0.12
N MET A 488 8.29 -11.08 -1.46
CA MET A 488 7.58 -12.05 -2.31
C MET A 488 8.13 -13.46 -2.13
N ALA A 489 9.45 -13.65 -2.06
CA ALA A 489 10.05 -14.96 -1.80
C ALA A 489 9.68 -15.55 -0.41
N ILE A 490 9.50 -14.70 0.60
CA ILE A 490 8.98 -15.09 1.92
C ILE A 490 7.49 -15.46 1.83
N ARG A 491 6.71 -14.65 1.12
CA ARG A 491 5.27 -14.82 0.91
C ARG A 491 4.94 -16.13 0.18
N GLU A 492 5.65 -16.44 -0.90
CA GLU A 492 5.51 -17.70 -1.63
C GLU A 492 5.86 -18.91 -0.76
N ARG A 493 6.96 -18.84 0.01
CA ARG A 493 7.34 -19.90 0.95
C ARG A 493 6.28 -20.13 2.03
N ALA A 494 5.76 -19.05 2.62
CA ALA A 494 4.71 -19.12 3.62
C ALA A 494 3.43 -19.74 3.05
N PHE A 495 3.01 -19.32 1.85
CA PHE A 495 1.85 -19.90 1.17
C PHE A 495 2.03 -21.38 0.83
N SER A 496 3.22 -21.83 0.38
CA SER A 496 3.47 -23.25 0.13
C SER A 496 3.20 -24.07 1.40
N ILE A 497 3.82 -23.70 2.53
CA ILE A 497 3.66 -24.39 3.81
C ILE A 497 2.18 -24.47 4.22
N ILE A 498 1.44 -23.37 4.11
CA ILE A 498 0.01 -23.30 4.48
C ILE A 498 -0.84 -24.18 3.55
N VAL A 499 -0.62 -24.08 2.23
CA VAL A 499 -1.36 -24.84 1.22
C VAL A 499 -1.07 -26.34 1.33
N ASP A 500 0.16 -26.72 1.64
CA ASP A 500 0.55 -28.12 1.79
C ASP A 500 -0.07 -28.75 3.05
N ILE A 501 -0.18 -28.00 4.16
CA ILE A 501 -0.96 -28.41 5.34
C ILE A 501 -2.46 -28.54 5.01
N PHE A 502 -3.05 -27.57 4.30
CA PHE A 502 -4.46 -27.65 3.91
C PHE A 502 -4.75 -28.86 3.01
N LYS A 503 -3.87 -29.17 2.05
CA LYS A 503 -3.95 -30.38 1.22
C LYS A 503 -3.79 -31.66 2.05
N MET A 504 -2.89 -31.69 3.05
CA MET A 504 -2.72 -32.83 3.95
C MET A 504 -4.01 -33.15 4.72
N HIS A 505 -4.81 -32.13 5.05
CA HIS A 505 -6.14 -32.28 5.66
C HIS A 505 -7.29 -32.42 4.64
N GLY A 506 -7.00 -32.63 3.35
CA GLY A 506 -7.99 -32.87 2.31
C GLY A 506 -8.79 -31.65 1.86
N ALA A 507 -8.37 -30.43 2.20
CA ALA A 507 -9.08 -29.22 1.80
C ALA A 507 -8.87 -28.90 0.31
N THR A 508 -9.96 -28.50 -0.36
CA THR A 508 -9.97 -28.06 -1.75
C THR A 508 -9.92 -26.54 -1.84
N ALA A 509 -9.12 -25.98 -2.75
CA ALA A 509 -9.09 -24.55 -2.98
C ALA A 509 -10.34 -24.05 -3.73
N LEU A 510 -10.85 -22.90 -3.31
CA LEU A 510 -11.85 -22.10 -4.01
C LEU A 510 -11.32 -20.67 -4.09
N ASP A 511 -11.46 -20.03 -5.24
CA ASP A 511 -11.13 -18.62 -5.43
C ASP A 511 -12.42 -17.87 -5.81
N THR A 512 -12.64 -16.71 -5.19
CA THR A 512 -13.84 -15.89 -5.37
C THR A 512 -13.45 -14.52 -5.93
N PRO A 513 -14.31 -13.86 -6.73
CA PRO A 513 -14.01 -12.53 -7.26
C PRO A 513 -13.57 -11.55 -6.17
N VAL A 514 -12.59 -10.70 -6.49
CA VAL A 514 -12.01 -9.72 -5.55
C VAL A 514 -13.01 -8.65 -5.07
N PHE A 515 -14.15 -8.53 -5.75
CA PHE A 515 -15.28 -7.70 -5.39
C PHE A 515 -16.56 -8.52 -5.39
N GLU A 516 -17.45 -8.22 -4.46
CA GLU A 516 -18.77 -8.82 -4.32
C GLU A 516 -19.87 -7.77 -4.50
N LEU A 517 -21.10 -8.21 -4.76
CA LEU A 517 -22.25 -7.29 -4.79
C LEU A 517 -22.42 -6.63 -3.41
N ARG A 518 -22.79 -5.35 -3.37
CA ARG A 518 -22.98 -4.58 -2.13
C ARG A 518 -23.94 -5.28 -1.15
N GLU A 519 -25.01 -5.84 -1.69
CA GLU A 519 -26.04 -6.61 -0.96
C GLU A 519 -25.46 -7.92 -0.37
N THR A 520 -24.40 -8.48 -0.98
CA THR A 520 -23.64 -9.63 -0.47
C THR A 520 -22.74 -9.26 0.72
N LEU A 521 -22.60 -7.99 1.11
CA LEU A 521 -21.78 -7.57 2.26
C LEU A 521 -22.57 -6.83 3.35
N MET A 522 -23.64 -6.11 2.98
CA MET A 522 -24.47 -5.38 3.94
C MET A 522 -25.22 -6.30 4.92
N GLY A 523 -25.31 -5.90 6.19
CA GLY A 523 -26.07 -6.60 7.24
C GLY A 523 -25.40 -7.85 7.84
N LYS A 524 -24.19 -8.22 7.40
CA LYS A 524 -23.49 -9.44 7.85
C LYS A 524 -22.37 -9.21 8.88
N TYR A 525 -21.84 -7.98 8.94
CA TYR A 525 -20.67 -7.60 9.74
C TYR A 525 -20.99 -6.70 10.95
N GLY A 526 -22.28 -6.44 11.25
CA GLY A 526 -22.69 -5.59 12.36
C GLY A 526 -22.33 -4.09 12.16
N GLU A 527 -22.08 -3.38 13.26
CA GLU A 527 -21.65 -1.97 13.26
C GLU A 527 -20.23 -1.78 12.68
N ASP A 528 -19.41 -2.84 12.64
CA ASP A 528 -18.03 -2.84 12.15
C ASP A 528 -17.93 -2.84 10.62
N SER A 529 -18.51 -1.80 10.01
CA SER A 529 -18.27 -1.43 8.60
C SER A 529 -16.89 -0.78 8.37
N LYS A 530 -15.97 -0.90 9.34
CA LYS A 530 -14.57 -0.41 9.30
C LYS A 530 -13.65 -1.47 9.90
N LEU A 531 -12.52 -1.72 9.25
CA LEU A 531 -11.67 -2.92 9.42
C LEU A 531 -10.80 -2.95 10.70
N ILE A 532 -11.00 -3.99 11.53
CA ILE A 532 -10.03 -4.92 12.21
C ILE A 532 -8.92 -4.38 13.18
N TYR A 533 -8.49 -5.29 14.09
CA TYR A 533 -7.27 -5.37 14.96
C TYR A 533 -7.51 -5.00 16.44
N ASP A 534 -6.96 -5.59 17.54
CA ASP A 534 -5.98 -6.67 17.85
C ASP A 534 -6.02 -6.96 19.39
N LEU A 535 -5.45 -8.03 19.99
CA LEU A 535 -4.07 -8.14 20.55
C LEU A 535 -3.80 -9.51 21.26
N ALA A 536 -2.51 -9.87 21.43
CA ALA A 536 -1.88 -10.69 22.51
C ALA A 536 -2.09 -12.24 22.66
N ASP A 537 -1.06 -12.94 23.15
CA ASP A 537 -0.70 -14.29 22.65
C ASP A 537 -0.92 -15.57 23.52
N GLN A 538 -2.07 -16.24 23.36
CA GLN A 538 -2.36 -17.67 23.71
C GLN A 538 -3.38 -18.30 22.72
N ILE A 539 -3.41 -19.63 22.44
CA ILE A 539 -4.59 -20.18 21.72
C ILE A 539 -5.79 -20.13 22.64
N LYS A 540 -6.46 -18.97 22.67
CA LYS A 540 -7.66 -18.72 23.44
C LYS A 540 -8.79 -19.50 22.79
N LEU A 541 -9.52 -20.27 23.58
CA LEU A 541 -10.78 -20.90 23.17
C LEU A 541 -11.89 -20.43 24.11
N ASN A 542 -13.05 -20.11 23.54
CA ASN A 542 -14.29 -19.85 24.28
C ASN A 542 -15.49 -20.36 23.45
N HIS A 543 -16.71 -20.21 23.95
CA HIS A 543 -17.93 -20.64 23.26
C HIS A 543 -19.03 -19.58 23.37
N ARG A 544 -19.67 -19.20 22.25
CA ARG A 544 -20.59 -18.05 22.21
C ARG A 544 -21.74 -18.17 23.23
N LYS A 545 -22.43 -19.31 23.26
CA LYS A 545 -23.50 -19.59 24.24
C LYS A 545 -23.04 -19.59 25.71
N LEU A 546 -21.75 -19.79 25.99
CA LEU A 546 -21.19 -19.67 27.34
C LEU A 546 -21.00 -18.20 27.72
N LEU A 547 -20.54 -17.38 26.78
CA LEU A 547 -20.39 -15.92 26.93
C LEU A 547 -21.75 -15.24 27.11
N ASP A 548 -22.75 -15.56 26.27
CA ASP A 548 -24.10 -14.98 26.39
C ASP A 548 -24.73 -15.37 27.75
N GLY A 549 -24.62 -16.64 28.16
CA GLY A 549 -25.09 -17.10 29.47
C GLY A 549 -24.35 -16.49 30.67
N MET A 550 -23.06 -16.17 30.53
CA MET A 550 -22.30 -15.42 31.54
C MET A 550 -22.91 -14.03 31.75
N LEU A 551 -23.25 -13.32 30.67
CA LEU A 551 -23.86 -11.99 30.74
C LEU A 551 -25.25 -12.03 31.39
N GLU A 552 -26.06 -13.04 31.08
CA GLU A 552 -27.37 -13.25 31.71
C GLU A 552 -27.25 -13.54 33.22
N ILE A 553 -26.32 -14.42 33.62
CA ILE A 553 -26.00 -14.70 35.03
C ILE A 553 -25.51 -13.45 35.78
N CYS A 554 -24.82 -12.54 35.09
CA CYS A 554 -24.42 -11.24 35.64
C CYS A 554 -25.58 -10.24 35.77
N GLY A 555 -26.73 -10.47 35.14
CA GLY A 555 -27.90 -9.58 35.16
C GLY A 555 -27.95 -8.57 34.01
N VAL A 556 -27.26 -8.82 32.89
CA VAL A 556 -27.36 -8.02 31.67
C VAL A 556 -28.62 -8.40 30.89
N SER A 557 -29.32 -7.44 30.28
CA SER A 557 -30.44 -7.74 29.38
C SER A 557 -29.95 -8.20 28.01
N SER A 558 -30.67 -9.15 27.39
CA SER A 558 -30.32 -9.75 26.09
C SER A 558 -30.13 -8.72 24.96
N GLU A 559 -30.91 -7.65 24.98
CA GLU A 559 -30.78 -6.50 24.06
C GLU A 559 -29.40 -5.83 24.11
N LYS A 560 -28.72 -5.87 25.26
CA LYS A 560 -27.39 -5.27 25.47
C LYS A 560 -26.23 -6.24 25.24
N PHE A 561 -26.47 -7.53 24.97
CA PHE A 561 -25.38 -8.52 24.85
C PHE A 561 -24.35 -8.15 23.79
N ARG A 562 -24.78 -7.63 22.63
CA ARG A 562 -23.86 -7.20 21.54
C ARG A 562 -22.94 -6.06 21.98
N THR A 563 -23.52 -4.99 22.53
CA THR A 563 -22.77 -3.78 22.90
C THR A 563 -21.84 -4.05 24.08
N VAL A 564 -22.21 -4.94 25.00
CA VAL A 564 -21.36 -5.40 26.12
C VAL A 564 -20.25 -6.32 25.63
N CYS A 565 -20.51 -7.24 24.69
CA CYS A 565 -19.46 -8.06 24.07
C CYS A 565 -18.41 -7.21 23.33
N SER A 566 -18.83 -6.14 22.65
CA SER A 566 -17.92 -5.18 22.01
C SER A 566 -17.00 -4.46 23.01
N SER A 567 -17.50 -4.13 24.21
CA SER A 567 -16.66 -3.59 25.29
C SER A 567 -15.72 -4.64 25.89
N ILE A 568 -16.13 -5.91 25.97
CA ILE A 568 -15.30 -7.03 26.46
C ILE A 568 -14.16 -7.38 25.49
N ASP A 569 -14.41 -7.36 24.18
CA ASP A 569 -13.41 -7.59 23.11
C ASP A 569 -12.19 -6.65 23.24
N LYS A 570 -12.39 -5.44 23.76
CA LYS A 570 -11.33 -4.44 24.02
C LYS A 570 -10.42 -4.76 25.21
N LEU A 571 -10.72 -5.77 26.05
CA LEU A 571 -9.91 -6.11 27.24
C LEU A 571 -8.48 -6.54 26.90
N ASP A 572 -8.24 -7.00 25.67
CA ASP A 572 -6.88 -7.31 25.20
C ASP A 572 -6.02 -6.05 24.97
N LYS A 573 -6.66 -4.87 24.82
CA LYS A 573 -5.99 -3.57 24.64
C LYS A 573 -6.06 -2.65 25.84
N GLN A 574 -7.11 -2.76 26.65
CA GLN A 574 -7.44 -1.78 27.69
C GLN A 574 -7.60 -2.44 29.05
N PRO A 575 -7.10 -1.81 30.14
CA PRO A 575 -7.28 -2.34 31.48
C PRO A 575 -8.77 -2.37 31.85
N PHE A 576 -9.17 -3.36 32.66
CA PHE A 576 -10.56 -3.57 33.05
C PHE A 576 -11.25 -2.32 33.62
N GLU A 577 -10.53 -1.45 34.36
CA GLU A 577 -11.08 -0.19 34.88
C GLU A 577 -11.56 0.80 33.79
N GLN A 578 -10.95 0.76 32.60
CA GLN A 578 -11.41 1.56 31.46
C GLN A 578 -12.68 0.97 30.84
N ILE A 579 -12.73 -0.36 30.71
CA ILE A 579 -13.92 -1.09 30.23
C ILE A 579 -15.08 -0.98 31.22
N LYS A 580 -14.82 -0.98 32.53
CA LYS A 580 -15.81 -0.77 33.59
C LYS A 580 -16.50 0.59 33.45
N ARG A 581 -15.74 1.66 33.15
CA ARG A 581 -16.32 2.98 32.84
C ARG A 581 -17.16 2.93 31.57
N GLU A 582 -16.67 2.34 30.48
CA GLU A 582 -17.45 2.19 29.24
C GLU A 582 -18.79 1.48 29.47
N LEU A 583 -18.78 0.36 30.22
CA LEU A 583 -19.96 -0.43 30.55
C LEU A 583 -21.00 0.33 31.39
N VAL A 584 -20.56 1.19 32.31
CA VAL A 584 -21.44 1.96 33.21
C VAL A 584 -21.90 3.26 32.55
N GLU A 585 -20.95 4.07 32.06
CA GLU A 585 -21.18 5.44 31.57
C GLU A 585 -21.76 5.47 30.15
N GLU A 586 -21.32 4.57 29.25
CA GLU A 586 -21.83 4.53 27.86
C GLU A 586 -22.90 3.47 27.64
N LYS A 587 -22.73 2.25 28.19
CA LYS A 587 -23.67 1.14 27.95
C LYS A 587 -24.80 1.08 29.00
N GLY A 588 -24.74 1.90 30.05
CA GLY A 588 -25.77 2.02 31.07
C GLY A 588 -26.03 0.72 31.83
N LEU A 589 -24.97 0.03 32.25
CA LEU A 589 -25.05 -1.05 33.24
C LEU A 589 -24.84 -0.50 34.66
N THR A 590 -25.31 -1.22 35.68
CA THR A 590 -25.02 -0.86 37.07
C THR A 590 -23.57 -1.23 37.44
N VAL A 591 -23.00 -0.57 38.45
CA VAL A 591 -21.62 -0.82 38.88
C VAL A 591 -21.43 -2.26 39.36
N GLU A 592 -22.40 -2.80 40.10
CA GLU A 592 -22.38 -4.18 40.60
C GLU A 592 -22.48 -5.20 39.44
N THR A 593 -23.17 -4.83 38.36
CA THR A 593 -23.28 -5.66 37.15
C THR A 593 -21.95 -5.69 36.40
N ALA A 594 -21.30 -4.54 36.25
CA ALA A 594 -19.96 -4.46 35.65
C ALA A 594 -18.91 -5.21 36.49
N GLU A 595 -18.96 -5.13 37.82
CA GLU A 595 -18.06 -5.88 38.70
C GLU A 595 -18.23 -7.40 38.57
N ARG A 596 -19.47 -7.91 38.55
CA ARG A 596 -19.75 -9.35 38.31
C ARG A 596 -19.21 -9.85 36.97
N ILE A 597 -19.28 -9.03 35.91
CA ILE A 597 -18.66 -9.36 34.61
C ILE A 597 -17.13 -9.46 34.78
N GLY A 598 -16.54 -8.52 35.52
CA GLY A 598 -15.11 -8.46 35.83
C GLY A 598 -14.55 -9.71 36.53
N ASP A 599 -15.33 -10.36 37.38
CA ASP A 599 -14.89 -11.57 38.09
C ASP A 599 -14.81 -12.81 37.18
N TYR A 600 -15.59 -12.85 36.11
CA TYR A 600 -15.56 -13.96 35.14
C TYR A 600 -14.56 -13.74 34.01
N VAL A 601 -14.50 -12.53 33.41
CA VAL A 601 -13.58 -12.27 32.28
C VAL A 601 -12.10 -12.37 32.67
N LYS A 602 -11.75 -12.30 33.96
CA LYS A 602 -10.38 -12.50 34.45
C LYS A 602 -9.96 -13.99 34.50
N LYS A 603 -10.89 -14.94 34.34
CA LYS A 603 -10.61 -16.38 34.42
C LYS A 603 -10.08 -16.93 33.10
N ARG A 604 -8.81 -17.36 33.11
CA ARG A 604 -8.15 -18.07 32.01
C ARG A 604 -7.14 -19.08 32.54
N GLY A 605 -6.92 -20.19 31.82
CA GLY A 605 -6.00 -21.23 32.27
C GLY A 605 -6.07 -22.54 31.47
N PRO A 606 -5.44 -23.61 31.97
CA PRO A 606 -5.47 -24.93 31.35
C PRO A 606 -6.90 -25.43 31.10
N PRO A 607 -7.20 -25.98 29.92
CA PRO A 607 -8.56 -26.33 29.50
C PRO A 607 -9.42 -27.09 30.51
N PHE A 608 -8.89 -28.18 31.08
CA PHE A 608 -9.64 -29.02 32.03
C PHE A 608 -9.80 -28.38 33.42
N GLU A 609 -8.89 -27.51 33.85
CA GLU A 609 -8.97 -26.82 35.14
C GLU A 609 -10.11 -25.80 35.13
N ILE A 610 -10.15 -24.93 34.11
CA ILE A 610 -11.21 -23.92 33.96
C ILE A 610 -12.57 -24.60 33.71
N LEU A 611 -12.61 -25.66 32.89
CA LEU A 611 -13.83 -26.44 32.67
C LEU A 611 -14.37 -27.06 33.97
N SER A 612 -13.48 -27.62 34.81
CA SER A 612 -13.87 -28.21 36.09
C SER A 612 -14.45 -27.16 37.03
N CYS A 613 -13.81 -25.98 37.13
CA CYS A 613 -14.29 -24.85 37.94
C CYS A 613 -15.69 -24.39 37.51
N LEU A 614 -15.97 -24.31 36.20
CA LEU A 614 -17.29 -23.93 35.69
C LEU A 614 -18.37 -25.01 35.92
N LYS A 615 -17.96 -26.28 36.04
CA LYS A 615 -18.82 -27.45 36.32
C LYS A 615 -18.91 -27.83 37.81
N GLU A 616 -18.42 -27.00 38.73
CA GLU A 616 -18.56 -27.24 40.18
C GLU A 616 -20.04 -27.31 40.62
N LYS A 617 -20.34 -28.15 41.62
CA LYS A 617 -21.71 -28.34 42.12
C LYS A 617 -22.22 -27.03 42.75
N GLY A 618 -23.35 -26.52 42.23
CA GLY A 618 -23.91 -25.21 42.62
C GLY A 618 -23.48 -24.05 41.71
N SER A 619 -22.75 -24.32 40.62
CA SER A 619 -22.44 -23.32 39.58
C SER A 619 -23.69 -22.90 38.81
N LYS A 620 -23.96 -21.59 38.76
CA LYS A 620 -25.05 -21.00 37.95
C LYS A 620 -24.96 -21.32 36.45
N PHE A 621 -23.76 -21.65 35.95
CA PHE A 621 -23.59 -22.08 34.55
C PHE A 621 -24.23 -23.45 34.24
N LEU A 622 -24.50 -24.27 35.27
CA LEU A 622 -25.22 -25.54 35.12
C LEU A 622 -26.75 -25.35 35.13
N GLU A 623 -27.24 -24.23 35.67
CA GLU A 623 -28.66 -23.86 35.72
C GLU A 623 -29.13 -23.22 34.40
N HIS A 624 -28.21 -22.65 33.62
CA HIS A 624 -28.49 -22.02 32.33
C HIS A 624 -28.28 -22.98 31.13
N GLU A 625 -29.36 -23.24 30.38
CA GLU A 625 -29.40 -24.22 29.29
C GLU A 625 -28.32 -24.00 28.21
N GLY A 626 -28.15 -22.75 27.75
CA GLY A 626 -27.15 -22.41 26.72
C GLY A 626 -25.71 -22.62 27.19
N SER A 627 -25.44 -22.41 28.48
CA SER A 627 -24.12 -22.63 29.08
C SER A 627 -23.84 -24.11 29.29
N LEU A 628 -24.84 -24.90 29.70
CA LEU A 628 -24.70 -26.35 29.83
C LEU A 628 -24.33 -27.03 28.50
N ILE A 629 -24.99 -26.63 27.40
CA ILE A 629 -24.65 -27.10 26.04
C ILE A 629 -23.18 -26.75 25.71
N ALA A 630 -22.79 -25.49 25.92
CA ALA A 630 -21.44 -25.01 25.63
C ALA A 630 -20.35 -25.76 26.42
N LEU A 631 -20.57 -26.01 27.71
CA LEU A 631 -19.63 -26.73 28.57
C LEU A 631 -19.49 -28.20 28.18
N ASN A 632 -20.52 -28.81 27.58
CA ASN A 632 -20.45 -30.18 27.06
C ASN A 632 -19.73 -30.24 25.70
N ASP A 633 -20.00 -29.30 24.79
CA ASP A 633 -19.29 -29.18 23.52
C ASP A 633 -17.78 -28.93 23.73
N LEU A 634 -17.41 -28.06 24.69
CA LEU A 634 -16.03 -27.81 25.08
C LEU A 634 -15.35 -29.04 25.70
N GLU A 635 -16.06 -29.84 26.51
CA GLU A 635 -15.52 -31.07 27.08
C GLU A 635 -15.17 -32.11 26.01
N ILE A 636 -16.05 -32.28 25.00
CA ILE A 636 -15.80 -33.16 23.85
C ILE A 636 -14.56 -32.68 23.07
N LEU A 637 -14.47 -31.37 22.82
CA LEU A 637 -13.35 -30.76 22.11
C LEU A 637 -12.02 -30.91 22.86
N PHE A 638 -11.99 -30.68 24.18
CA PHE A 638 -10.77 -30.87 24.97
C PHE A 638 -10.31 -32.34 25.02
N LYS A 639 -11.24 -33.30 25.13
CA LYS A 639 -10.93 -34.74 25.02
C LYS A 639 -10.38 -35.11 23.63
N ALA A 640 -10.87 -34.49 22.57
CA ALA A 640 -10.34 -34.70 21.21
C ALA A 640 -8.93 -34.10 21.03
N LEU A 641 -8.70 -32.88 21.53
CA LEU A 641 -7.41 -32.18 21.48
C LEU A 641 -6.32 -32.84 22.32
N ASP A 642 -6.70 -33.47 23.43
CA ASP A 642 -5.80 -34.28 24.26
C ASP A 642 -5.35 -35.54 23.51
N LYS A 643 -6.30 -36.29 22.95
CA LYS A 643 -6.02 -37.45 22.08
C LYS A 643 -5.21 -37.08 20.82
N SER A 644 -5.40 -35.89 20.27
CA SER A 644 -4.58 -35.36 19.16
C SER A 644 -3.26 -34.73 19.61
N LYS A 645 -2.86 -34.91 20.87
CA LYS A 645 -1.62 -34.41 21.49
C LYS A 645 -1.40 -32.91 21.36
N SER A 646 -2.50 -32.15 21.21
CA SER A 646 -2.48 -30.72 20.89
C SER A 646 -2.99 -29.83 22.04
N ILE A 647 -3.59 -30.41 23.09
CA ILE A 647 -4.18 -29.68 24.22
C ILE A 647 -3.20 -28.73 24.92
N HIS A 648 -1.91 -29.07 24.98
CA HIS A 648 -0.84 -28.25 25.59
C HIS A 648 -0.62 -26.90 24.89
N LYS A 649 -1.18 -26.69 23.70
CA LYS A 649 -1.12 -25.42 22.95
C LYS A 649 -2.31 -24.49 23.24
N VAL A 650 -3.34 -25.00 23.91
CA VAL A 650 -4.65 -24.33 24.11
C VAL A 650 -4.79 -23.79 25.53
N VAL A 651 -5.39 -22.61 25.65
CA VAL A 651 -5.80 -21.98 26.91
C VAL A 651 -7.29 -21.68 26.82
N PHE A 652 -8.06 -22.09 27.82
CA PHE A 652 -9.45 -21.68 27.93
C PHE A 652 -9.48 -20.28 28.56
N ASP A 653 -10.01 -19.30 27.82
CA ASP A 653 -10.01 -17.89 28.22
C ASP A 653 -11.43 -17.29 28.07
N LEU A 654 -12.04 -16.95 29.21
CA LEU A 654 -13.40 -16.38 29.26
C LEU A 654 -13.47 -14.91 28.82
N SER A 655 -12.32 -14.22 28.69
CA SER A 655 -12.28 -12.87 28.12
C SER A 655 -12.45 -12.85 26.60
N LEU A 656 -12.23 -13.98 25.90
CA LEU A 656 -12.34 -14.05 24.45
C LEU A 656 -13.80 -13.86 24.01
N ALA A 657 -14.12 -12.63 23.62
CA ALA A 657 -15.17 -12.31 22.67
C ALA A 657 -14.57 -12.28 21.25
N ARG A 658 -15.44 -12.21 20.24
CA ARG A 658 -15.06 -11.87 18.86
C ARG A 658 -16.09 -10.87 18.34
N GLY A 659 -15.65 -9.72 17.84
CA GLY A 659 -16.53 -8.67 17.29
C GLY A 659 -17.42 -9.04 16.10
N LEU A 660 -17.37 -10.27 15.58
CA LEU A 660 -18.20 -10.71 14.45
C LEU A 660 -19.42 -11.51 14.92
N ASP A 661 -20.61 -10.97 14.66
CA ASP A 661 -21.91 -11.49 15.14
C ASP A 661 -22.33 -12.86 14.58
N TYR A 662 -21.63 -13.41 13.57
CA TYR A 662 -22.03 -14.65 12.91
C TYR A 662 -21.65 -15.94 13.67
N TYR A 663 -20.86 -15.86 14.75
CA TYR A 663 -20.43 -17.03 15.52
C TYR A 663 -21.56 -17.62 16.37
N THR A 664 -21.72 -18.94 16.33
CA THR A 664 -22.81 -19.69 16.98
C THR A 664 -22.33 -20.70 18.03
N GLY A 665 -21.06 -21.11 17.97
CA GLY A 665 -20.48 -22.18 18.79
C GLY A 665 -19.11 -21.82 19.36
N MET A 666 -18.13 -22.72 19.23
CA MET A 666 -16.76 -22.44 19.65
C MET A 666 -16.15 -21.28 18.85
N ILE A 667 -15.31 -20.49 19.51
CA ILE A 667 -14.51 -19.40 18.95
C ILE A 667 -13.07 -19.53 19.43
N PHE A 668 -12.11 -19.24 18.57
CA PHE A 668 -10.69 -19.33 18.90
C PHE A 668 -9.82 -18.29 18.19
N GLU A 669 -8.68 -18.02 18.80
CA GLU A 669 -7.64 -17.09 18.35
C GLU A 669 -6.28 -17.79 18.48
N ALA A 670 -5.34 -17.58 17.56
CA ALA A 670 -4.00 -18.17 17.56
C ALA A 670 -2.93 -17.11 17.24
N VAL A 671 -1.75 -17.26 17.82
CA VAL A 671 -0.94 -16.11 18.24
C VAL A 671 0.52 -16.51 18.54
N PHE A 672 1.46 -15.57 18.56
CA PHE A 672 2.90 -15.81 18.47
C PHE A 672 3.72 -15.31 19.68
N LYS A 673 4.22 -16.25 20.50
CA LYS A 673 5.00 -15.97 21.73
C LYS A 673 6.48 -15.60 21.53
N GLY A 674 6.84 -14.99 20.40
CA GLY A 674 8.23 -14.60 20.11
C GLY A 674 8.64 -13.25 20.70
N ALA A 675 9.90 -12.85 20.49
CA ALA A 675 10.39 -11.53 20.89
C ALA A 675 9.71 -10.38 20.11
N THR A 676 9.18 -10.68 18.91
CA THR A 676 8.44 -9.73 18.08
C THR A 676 6.95 -9.80 18.41
N GLN A 677 6.41 -8.74 19.02
CA GLN A 677 4.98 -8.62 19.29
C GLN A 677 4.23 -8.28 18.00
N VAL A 678 3.34 -9.18 17.55
CA VAL A 678 2.56 -9.02 16.30
C VAL A 678 1.07 -9.33 16.45
N GLY A 679 0.62 -9.76 17.63
CA GLY A 679 -0.76 -10.13 17.91
C GLY A 679 -1.24 -11.37 17.13
N SER A 680 -2.56 -11.48 17.00
CA SER A 680 -3.25 -12.63 16.36
C SER A 680 -2.78 -12.94 14.96
N ILE A 681 -2.24 -14.16 14.77
CA ILE A 681 -1.84 -14.72 13.48
C ILE A 681 -2.92 -15.60 12.85
N ALA A 682 -3.92 -16.03 13.61
CA ALA A 682 -5.11 -16.72 13.09
C ALA A 682 -6.31 -16.53 14.02
N ALA A 683 -7.52 -16.57 13.47
CA ALA A 683 -8.74 -16.61 14.27
C ALA A 683 -9.85 -17.37 13.55
N GLY A 684 -10.82 -17.88 14.30
CA GLY A 684 -11.89 -18.70 13.74
C GLY A 684 -12.94 -19.11 14.76
N GLY A 685 -13.82 -20.01 14.32
CA GLY A 685 -14.93 -20.50 15.12
C GLY A 685 -16.03 -21.15 14.27
N ARG A 686 -17.13 -21.51 14.93
CA ARG A 686 -18.31 -22.17 14.35
C ARG A 686 -19.44 -21.16 14.08
N TYR A 687 -20.06 -21.24 12.91
CA TYR A 687 -21.00 -20.23 12.37
C TYR A 687 -22.16 -20.85 11.55
N ASP A 688 -22.97 -21.68 12.19
CA ASP A 688 -23.95 -22.54 11.50
C ASP A 688 -25.05 -21.81 10.70
N ASN A 689 -25.34 -20.55 11.05
CA ASN A 689 -26.42 -19.78 10.43
C ASN A 689 -25.98 -19.01 9.18
N LEU A 690 -24.67 -18.75 9.01
CA LEU A 690 -24.17 -17.78 8.01
C LEU A 690 -24.46 -18.22 6.56
N VAL A 691 -24.32 -19.52 6.27
CA VAL A 691 -24.61 -20.08 4.93
C VAL A 691 -26.12 -20.12 4.65
N GLY A 692 -26.94 -20.25 5.69
CA GLY A 692 -28.40 -20.24 5.60
C GLY A 692 -28.98 -18.90 5.13
N MET A 693 -28.29 -17.79 5.44
CA MET A 693 -28.67 -16.45 5.01
C MET A 693 -28.67 -16.25 3.48
N PHE A 694 -27.98 -17.11 2.71
CA PHE A 694 -27.93 -17.03 1.23
C PHE A 694 -28.55 -18.23 0.52
N SER A 695 -28.48 -19.41 1.14
CA SER A 695 -28.95 -20.65 0.53
C SER A 695 -30.37 -21.06 0.94
N GLY A 696 -30.93 -20.43 1.98
CA GLY A 696 -32.17 -20.88 2.64
C GLY A 696 -32.04 -22.25 3.34
N LYS A 697 -30.83 -22.83 3.41
CA LYS A 697 -30.55 -24.14 4.01
C LYS A 697 -29.63 -23.97 5.22
N HIS A 698 -30.00 -24.58 6.34
CA HIS A 698 -29.13 -24.63 7.51
C HIS A 698 -27.93 -25.54 7.24
N VAL A 699 -26.72 -24.96 7.16
CA VAL A 699 -25.47 -25.67 6.88
C VAL A 699 -24.45 -25.34 7.97
N PRO A 700 -24.27 -26.23 8.97
CA PRO A 700 -23.25 -26.07 9.99
C PRO A 700 -21.85 -25.90 9.40
N ALA A 701 -21.08 -24.95 9.93
CA ALA A 701 -19.78 -24.60 9.39
C ALA A 701 -18.82 -24.18 10.50
N VAL A 702 -17.55 -24.56 10.35
CA VAL A 702 -16.44 -24.14 11.22
C VAL A 702 -15.26 -23.79 10.33
N GLY A 703 -14.54 -22.72 10.66
CA GLY A 703 -13.46 -22.20 9.84
C GLY A 703 -12.41 -21.44 10.63
N ILE A 704 -11.27 -21.23 9.99
CA ILE A 704 -10.12 -20.47 10.48
C ILE A 704 -9.63 -19.55 9.34
N SER A 705 -9.22 -18.34 9.69
CA SER A 705 -8.53 -17.39 8.82
C SER A 705 -7.14 -17.11 9.38
N LEU A 706 -6.15 -16.97 8.48
CA LEU A 706 -4.75 -16.68 8.82
C LEU A 706 -4.42 -15.22 8.49
N GLY A 707 -3.92 -14.48 9.48
CA GLY A 707 -3.40 -13.12 9.34
C GLY A 707 -2.06 -13.12 8.60
N ILE A 708 -2.09 -13.42 7.29
CA ILE A 708 -0.90 -13.74 6.49
C ILE A 708 0.19 -12.66 6.55
N GLU A 709 -0.19 -11.38 6.65
CA GLU A 709 0.76 -10.26 6.76
C GLU A 709 1.62 -10.33 8.03
N ARG A 710 1.04 -10.80 9.14
CA ARG A 710 1.75 -10.97 10.42
C ARG A 710 2.72 -12.15 10.36
N VAL A 711 2.32 -13.23 9.68
CA VAL A 711 3.18 -14.38 9.38
C VAL A 711 4.41 -13.94 8.58
N PHE A 712 4.25 -13.08 7.57
CA PHE A 712 5.38 -12.54 6.81
C PHE A 712 6.32 -11.70 7.69
N THR A 713 5.78 -10.81 8.54
CA THR A 713 6.59 -10.00 9.47
C THR A 713 7.40 -10.86 10.44
N ILE A 714 6.82 -11.93 10.99
CA ILE A 714 7.55 -12.90 11.83
C ILE A 714 8.68 -13.55 11.03
N MET A 715 8.39 -14.04 9.82
CA MET A 715 9.37 -14.74 8.98
C MET A 715 10.52 -13.82 8.52
N GLU A 716 10.23 -12.56 8.19
CA GLU A 716 11.23 -11.52 7.92
C GLU A 716 12.15 -11.30 9.13
N GLN A 717 11.59 -11.18 10.34
CA GLN A 717 12.39 -10.94 11.54
C GLN A 717 13.24 -12.16 11.92
N LEU A 718 12.67 -13.37 11.89
CA LEU A 718 13.42 -14.61 12.16
C LEU A 718 14.57 -14.84 11.16
N ALA A 719 14.41 -14.41 9.90
CA ALA A 719 15.49 -14.46 8.92
C ALA A 719 16.62 -13.46 9.22
N LYS A 720 16.26 -12.23 9.64
CA LYS A 720 17.22 -11.20 10.12
C LYS A 720 17.98 -11.67 11.35
N ASP A 721 17.28 -12.19 12.36
CA ASP A 721 17.88 -12.69 13.62
C ASP A 721 18.86 -13.85 13.39
N ARG A 722 18.64 -14.64 12.34
CA ARG A 722 19.51 -15.76 11.92
C ARG A 722 20.65 -15.35 10.97
N ASN A 723 20.78 -14.06 10.63
CA ASN A 723 21.68 -13.56 9.58
C ASN A 723 21.51 -14.30 8.23
N GLN A 724 20.31 -14.79 7.94
CA GLN A 724 20.05 -15.58 6.74
C GLN A 724 19.71 -14.66 5.57
N ALA A 725 20.60 -14.58 4.58
CA ALA A 725 20.34 -13.84 3.35
C ALA A 725 19.10 -14.39 2.63
N ILE A 726 18.07 -13.55 2.49
CA ILE A 726 16.82 -13.90 1.82
C ILE A 726 17.02 -13.71 0.32
N ARG A 727 17.04 -14.82 -0.42
CA ARG A 727 17.24 -14.78 -1.86
C ARG A 727 15.96 -14.42 -2.60
N ALA A 728 16.03 -13.34 -3.37
CA ALA A 728 14.97 -12.89 -4.28
C ALA A 728 14.80 -13.75 -5.54
N THR A 729 15.73 -14.68 -5.82
CA THR A 729 15.64 -15.62 -6.96
C THR A 729 15.99 -17.04 -6.53
N GLU A 730 15.34 -18.01 -7.16
CA GLU A 730 15.62 -19.44 -6.97
C GLU A 730 16.70 -19.98 -7.92
N THR A 731 17.38 -19.11 -8.67
CA THR A 731 18.42 -19.44 -9.65
C THR A 731 19.52 -20.28 -9.02
N GLN A 732 19.70 -21.50 -9.51
CA GLN A 732 20.68 -22.47 -9.03
C GLN A 732 22.05 -22.25 -9.65
N VAL A 733 22.12 -21.77 -10.90
CA VAL A 733 23.38 -21.57 -11.64
C VAL A 733 23.38 -20.30 -12.51
N LEU A 734 24.53 -19.63 -12.59
CA LEU A 734 24.81 -18.56 -13.54
C LEU A 734 25.78 -19.03 -14.63
N VAL A 735 25.35 -19.04 -15.89
CA VAL A 735 26.21 -19.27 -17.06
C VAL A 735 26.93 -17.96 -17.41
N ALA A 736 28.22 -17.91 -17.09
CA ALA A 736 29.06 -16.73 -17.17
C ALA A 736 29.96 -16.79 -18.42
N VAL A 737 29.50 -16.21 -19.53
CA VAL A 737 30.25 -16.18 -20.79
C VAL A 737 31.21 -15.00 -20.83
N LEU A 738 32.48 -15.28 -21.09
CA LEU A 738 33.55 -14.31 -21.26
C LEU A 738 33.68 -13.93 -22.74
N GLY A 739 33.03 -12.85 -23.14
CA GLY A 739 33.12 -12.38 -24.53
C GLY A 739 31.99 -11.44 -24.90
N LYS A 740 31.43 -11.67 -26.10
CA LYS A 740 30.22 -11.02 -26.64
C LYS A 740 29.21 -12.01 -27.25
N ASP A 741 29.51 -13.31 -27.21
CA ASP A 741 28.69 -14.32 -27.88
C ASP A 741 27.39 -14.58 -27.09
N LEU A 742 26.27 -14.13 -27.68
CA LEU A 742 24.93 -14.36 -27.17
C LEU A 742 24.36 -15.72 -27.61
N THR A 743 24.80 -16.25 -28.75
CA THR A 743 24.33 -17.54 -29.26
C THR A 743 24.82 -18.69 -28.39
N LEU A 744 26.10 -18.69 -28.02
CA LEU A 744 26.69 -19.64 -27.07
C LEU A 744 26.02 -19.54 -25.69
N ALA A 745 25.75 -18.32 -25.20
CA ALA A 745 25.10 -18.13 -23.90
C ALA A 745 23.67 -18.68 -23.89
N ALA A 746 22.95 -18.53 -25.00
CA ALA A 746 21.60 -19.07 -25.18
C ALA A 746 21.59 -20.60 -25.33
N GLU A 747 22.56 -21.19 -26.04
CA GLU A 747 22.75 -22.64 -26.15
C GLU A 747 22.96 -23.26 -24.75
N LEU A 748 24.02 -22.82 -24.05
CA LEU A 748 24.42 -23.40 -22.77
C LEU A 748 23.38 -23.21 -21.66
N VAL A 749 22.66 -22.08 -21.62
CA VAL A 749 21.60 -21.89 -20.61
C VAL A 749 20.37 -22.76 -20.90
N SER A 750 20.08 -23.04 -22.18
CA SER A 750 18.96 -23.89 -22.57
C SER A 750 19.17 -25.34 -22.15
N GLU A 751 20.39 -25.87 -22.22
CA GLU A 751 20.74 -27.22 -21.74
C GLU A 751 20.38 -27.41 -20.24
N PHE A 752 20.64 -26.39 -19.41
CA PHE A 752 20.23 -26.42 -18.00
C PHE A 752 18.70 -26.33 -17.84
N TRP A 753 18.01 -25.50 -18.63
CA TRP A 753 16.54 -25.37 -18.59
C TRP A 753 15.82 -26.65 -19.03
N ASP A 754 16.33 -27.36 -20.03
CA ASP A 754 15.82 -28.65 -20.48
C ASP A 754 15.96 -29.72 -19.38
N ALA A 755 17.09 -29.70 -18.67
CA ALA A 755 17.31 -30.54 -17.48
C ALA A 755 16.50 -30.12 -16.22
N LYS A 756 15.68 -29.06 -16.32
CA LYS A 756 14.90 -28.42 -15.25
C LYS A 756 15.73 -27.78 -14.12
N ILE A 757 16.96 -27.38 -14.43
CA ILE A 757 17.82 -26.60 -13.54
C ILE A 757 17.51 -25.11 -13.75
N LYS A 758 17.33 -24.37 -12.66
CA LYS A 758 17.01 -22.93 -12.68
C LYS A 758 18.27 -22.14 -13.02
N ALA A 759 18.46 -21.78 -14.29
CA ALA A 759 19.66 -21.09 -14.77
C ALA A 759 19.40 -19.64 -15.22
N GLU A 760 20.37 -18.77 -14.99
CA GLU A 760 20.52 -17.45 -15.63
C GLU A 760 21.79 -17.45 -16.48
N PHE A 761 21.94 -16.50 -17.42
CA PHE A 761 23.20 -16.27 -18.13
C PHE A 761 23.64 -14.80 -18.06
N GLY A 762 24.93 -14.56 -18.23
CA GLY A 762 25.52 -13.23 -18.32
C GLY A 762 26.70 -13.21 -19.29
N ILE A 763 26.82 -12.12 -20.05
CA ILE A 763 27.88 -11.94 -21.05
C ILE A 763 28.70 -10.71 -20.67
N HIS A 764 29.96 -10.93 -20.31
CA HIS A 764 30.86 -9.83 -19.94
C HIS A 764 32.33 -10.25 -20.00
N LYS A 765 33.20 -9.36 -20.52
CA LYS A 765 34.65 -9.64 -20.67
C LYS A 765 35.44 -9.83 -19.37
N LYS A 766 34.90 -9.38 -18.22
CA LYS A 766 35.56 -9.48 -16.90
C LYS A 766 34.82 -10.49 -16.03
N VAL A 767 35.50 -11.57 -15.65
CA VAL A 767 35.05 -12.60 -14.68
C VAL A 767 34.47 -11.97 -13.42
N MET A 768 35.13 -10.92 -12.89
CA MET A 768 34.73 -10.31 -11.62
C MET A 768 33.27 -9.80 -11.63
N LYS A 769 32.78 -9.23 -12.75
CA LYS A 769 31.37 -8.79 -12.82
C LYS A 769 30.38 -9.95 -12.76
N HIS A 770 30.75 -11.15 -13.22
CA HIS A 770 29.92 -12.35 -13.11
C HIS A 770 29.89 -12.85 -11.66
N ILE A 771 31.04 -12.84 -10.97
CA ILE A 771 31.13 -13.16 -9.54
C ILE A 771 30.33 -12.14 -8.70
N ASP A 772 30.44 -10.85 -8.99
CA ASP A 772 29.69 -9.79 -8.32
C ASP A 772 28.18 -9.99 -8.52
N ARG A 773 27.73 -10.28 -9.74
CA ARG A 773 26.33 -10.59 -10.09
C ARG A 773 25.82 -11.82 -9.34
N ALA A 774 26.62 -12.90 -9.30
CA ALA A 774 26.27 -14.14 -8.60
C ALA A 774 26.14 -13.90 -7.08
N LYS A 775 27.11 -13.21 -6.47
CA LYS A 775 27.09 -12.85 -5.04
C LYS A 775 25.91 -11.94 -4.69
N GLN A 776 25.67 -10.89 -5.48
CA GLN A 776 24.56 -9.96 -5.28
C GLN A 776 23.18 -10.66 -5.35
N SER A 777 23.07 -11.70 -6.17
CA SER A 777 21.83 -12.46 -6.39
C SER A 777 21.74 -13.74 -5.53
N GLY A 778 22.79 -14.04 -4.75
CA GLY A 778 22.90 -15.26 -3.94
C GLY A 778 22.98 -16.57 -4.74
N ILE A 779 23.40 -16.53 -6.01
CA ILE A 779 23.44 -17.70 -6.89
C ILE A 779 24.62 -18.60 -6.44
N PRO A 780 24.39 -19.89 -6.10
CA PRO A 780 25.39 -20.71 -5.42
C PRO A 780 26.43 -21.30 -6.39
N TRP A 781 26.03 -21.58 -7.63
CA TRP A 781 26.90 -22.12 -8.67
C TRP A 781 27.07 -21.17 -9.84
N MET A 782 28.24 -21.17 -10.46
CA MET A 782 28.52 -20.42 -11.68
C MET A 782 29.31 -21.31 -12.65
N VAL A 783 28.88 -21.36 -13.90
CA VAL A 783 29.59 -22.05 -14.98
C VAL A 783 30.29 -20.99 -15.81
N LEU A 784 31.60 -20.88 -15.65
CA LEU A 784 32.44 -19.91 -16.36
C LEU A 784 32.91 -20.50 -17.68
N VAL A 785 32.70 -19.75 -18.76
CA VAL A 785 32.93 -20.18 -20.14
C VAL A 785 33.78 -19.14 -20.86
N GLY A 786 34.95 -19.55 -21.35
CA GLY A 786 35.87 -18.73 -22.13
C GLY A 786 36.30 -19.45 -23.41
N GLU A 787 36.87 -18.70 -24.36
CA GLU A 787 37.30 -19.21 -25.67
C GLU A 787 38.31 -20.36 -25.52
N LEU A 788 39.29 -20.22 -24.62
CA LEU A 788 40.32 -21.23 -24.35
C LEU A 788 39.80 -22.50 -23.65
N GLU A 789 38.73 -22.38 -22.85
CA GLU A 789 38.07 -23.52 -22.22
C GLU A 789 37.24 -24.31 -23.23
N LEU A 790 36.53 -23.61 -24.13
CA LEU A 790 35.75 -24.21 -25.23
C LEU A 790 36.62 -24.95 -26.24
N GLU A 791 37.76 -24.37 -26.65
CA GLU A 791 38.75 -25.03 -27.52
C GLU A 791 39.25 -26.36 -26.94
N LYS A 792 39.22 -26.51 -25.61
CA LYS A 792 39.62 -27.72 -24.87
C LYS A 792 38.44 -28.64 -24.53
N GLY A 793 37.20 -28.27 -24.87
CA GLY A 793 36.00 -29.04 -24.56
C GLY A 793 35.59 -29.04 -23.08
N ILE A 794 36.06 -28.05 -22.29
CA ILE A 794 35.81 -27.95 -20.85
C ILE A 794 35.07 -26.65 -20.49
N VAL A 795 34.51 -26.62 -19.28
CA VAL A 795 33.96 -25.42 -18.63
C VAL A 795 34.39 -25.41 -17.16
N LYS A 796 34.36 -24.24 -16.51
CA LYS A 796 34.75 -24.11 -15.10
C LYS A 796 33.52 -24.00 -14.21
N LEU A 797 33.28 -25.00 -13.38
CA LEU A 797 32.22 -24.99 -12.37
C LEU A 797 32.75 -24.38 -11.08
N LYS A 798 32.16 -23.26 -10.64
CA LYS A 798 32.53 -22.54 -9.43
C LYS A 798 31.41 -22.60 -8.39
N ASN A 799 31.76 -22.98 -7.16
CA ASN A 799 30.92 -22.74 -5.98
C ASN A 799 31.20 -21.33 -5.46
N ILE A 800 30.19 -20.47 -5.42
CA ILE A 800 30.33 -19.04 -5.06
C ILE A 800 30.49 -18.83 -3.55
N GLU A 801 29.92 -19.71 -2.72
CA GLU A 801 30.00 -19.63 -1.25
C GLU A 801 31.32 -20.21 -0.73
N ALA A 802 31.69 -21.41 -1.17
CA ALA A 802 32.96 -22.06 -0.82
C ALA A 802 34.18 -21.47 -1.55
N ASN A 803 33.95 -20.69 -2.61
CA ASN A 803 34.98 -20.14 -3.52
C ASN A 803 35.90 -21.19 -4.19
N ILE A 804 35.42 -22.43 -4.31
CA ILE A 804 36.09 -23.55 -4.99
C ILE A 804 35.72 -23.51 -6.47
N GLU A 805 36.67 -23.87 -7.35
CA GLU A 805 36.51 -23.89 -8.81
C GLU A 805 37.17 -25.13 -9.39
N GLU A 806 36.45 -25.80 -10.28
CA GLU A 806 36.82 -27.11 -10.84
C GLU A 806 36.59 -27.11 -12.36
N GLU A 807 37.47 -27.76 -13.12
CA GLU A 807 37.31 -27.94 -14.56
C GLU A 807 36.47 -29.20 -14.84
N VAL A 808 35.39 -29.06 -15.59
CA VAL A 808 34.42 -30.12 -15.91
C VAL A 808 34.28 -30.22 -17.43
N PRO A 809 34.24 -31.43 -18.03
CA PRO A 809 33.93 -31.60 -19.45
C PRO A 809 32.58 -30.94 -19.81
N ARG A 810 32.52 -30.20 -20.94
CA ARG A 810 31.32 -29.44 -21.34
C ARG A 810 30.10 -30.37 -21.49
N ASP A 811 30.30 -31.56 -22.03
CA ASP A 811 29.25 -32.57 -22.24
C ASP A 811 28.62 -33.08 -20.93
N LYS A 812 29.32 -32.95 -19.80
CA LYS A 812 28.89 -33.49 -18.49
C LYS A 812 28.44 -32.45 -17.49
N ILE A 813 28.56 -31.15 -17.79
CA ILE A 813 28.30 -30.09 -16.81
C ILE A 813 26.86 -30.11 -16.25
N VAL A 814 25.89 -30.48 -17.09
CA VAL A 814 24.47 -30.58 -16.71
C VAL A 814 24.24 -31.73 -15.74
N GLU A 815 24.82 -32.91 -16.01
CA GLU A 815 24.72 -34.08 -15.13
C GLU A 815 25.44 -33.86 -13.80
N GLU A 816 26.65 -33.31 -13.84
CA GLU A 816 27.48 -33.02 -12.66
C GLU A 816 26.79 -32.01 -11.74
N LEU A 817 26.27 -30.91 -12.29
CA LEU A 817 25.51 -29.92 -11.52
C LEU A 817 24.21 -30.52 -10.97
N LYS A 818 23.50 -31.33 -11.75
CA LYS A 818 22.28 -32.02 -11.30
C LYS A 818 22.56 -32.94 -10.12
N GLY A 819 23.63 -33.74 -10.19
CA GLY A 819 24.06 -34.61 -9.09
C GLY A 819 24.37 -33.84 -7.80
N ARG A 820 25.06 -32.69 -7.91
CA ARG A 820 25.34 -31.80 -6.76
C ARG A 820 24.07 -31.18 -6.16
N LEU A 821 23.10 -30.80 -7.00
CA LEU A 821 21.81 -30.25 -6.55
C LEU A 821 20.90 -31.33 -5.94
N ASP A 822 20.86 -32.54 -6.50
CA ASP A 822 20.07 -33.67 -5.98
C ASP A 822 20.65 -34.25 -4.69
N MET A 823 21.96 -34.18 -4.49
CA MET A 823 22.56 -34.51 -3.19
C MET A 823 22.04 -33.56 -2.11
N LEU A 824 22.05 -32.25 -2.37
CA LEU A 824 21.54 -31.21 -1.45
C LEU A 824 20.03 -31.34 -1.16
N SER A 825 19.23 -31.74 -2.15
CA SER A 825 17.78 -31.96 -1.97
C SER A 825 17.50 -33.21 -1.13
N ARG A 826 18.22 -34.31 -1.36
CA ARG A 826 18.12 -35.54 -0.55
C ARG A 826 18.55 -35.32 0.90
N PHE A 827 19.63 -34.57 1.16
CA PHE A 827 20.01 -34.19 2.53
C PHE A 827 18.92 -33.38 3.24
N ARG A 828 18.22 -32.45 2.54
CA ARG A 828 17.06 -31.75 3.12
C ARG A 828 15.87 -32.67 3.37
N ALA A 829 15.57 -33.60 2.47
CA ALA A 829 14.46 -34.55 2.62
C ALA A 829 14.66 -35.50 3.82
N VAL A 830 15.89 -35.98 4.05
CA VAL A 830 16.24 -36.82 5.21
C VAL A 830 16.09 -36.04 6.53
N ILE A 831 16.43 -34.75 6.56
CA ILE A 831 16.20 -33.88 7.73
C ILE A 831 14.70 -33.71 7.98
N ILE A 832 13.87 -33.55 6.95
CA ILE A 832 12.41 -33.41 7.11
C ILE A 832 11.78 -34.72 7.61
N GLN A 833 12.14 -35.87 7.03
CA GLN A 833 11.64 -37.18 7.50
C GLN A 833 12.06 -37.50 8.94
N THR A 834 13.28 -37.12 9.36
CA THR A 834 13.71 -37.32 10.76
C THR A 834 13.01 -36.38 11.74
N VAL A 835 12.63 -35.17 11.31
CA VAL A 835 11.77 -34.28 12.11
C VAL A 835 10.35 -34.84 12.26
N ASP A 836 9.77 -35.45 11.22
CA ASP A 836 8.45 -36.10 11.31
C ASP A 836 8.45 -37.35 12.23
N THR A 837 9.56 -38.10 12.28
CA THR A 837 9.71 -39.21 13.25
C THR A 837 10.06 -38.77 14.67
N CYS A 838 10.49 -37.52 14.87
CA CYS A 838 10.70 -36.92 16.20
C CYS A 838 9.37 -36.43 16.83
N THR A 839 8.31 -37.23 16.70
CA THR A 839 7.11 -37.09 17.52
C THR A 839 7.31 -37.82 18.84
N CYS A 840 7.35 -37.07 19.95
CA CYS A 840 7.38 -37.65 21.29
C CYS A 840 6.10 -38.48 21.53
N VAL A 841 6.19 -39.79 21.38
CA VAL A 841 5.15 -40.73 21.78
C VAL A 841 5.38 -41.08 23.25
N LEU A 842 4.68 -40.39 24.15
CA LEU A 842 4.34 -40.96 25.44
C LEU A 842 3.19 -41.98 25.24
N PRO A 843 3.36 -43.25 25.63
CA PRO A 843 2.27 -44.17 25.86
C PRO A 843 1.60 -43.89 27.21
N ALA A 844 0.34 -44.31 27.36
CA ALA A 844 -0.23 -44.64 28.67
C ALA A 844 0.40 -46.00 29.14
N GLU A 845 0.37 -46.43 30.40
CA GLU A 845 -0.57 -46.12 31.49
C GLU A 845 0.03 -46.60 32.85
N GLU A 846 -0.82 -46.74 33.88
CA GLU A 846 -0.64 -47.50 35.14
C GLU A 846 0.08 -46.86 36.35
N GLU A 847 -0.61 -46.92 37.50
CA GLU A 847 -0.10 -46.58 38.82
C GLU A 847 0.71 -47.74 39.42
N PHE A 848 1.87 -47.44 40.01
CA PHE A 848 2.55 -48.35 40.95
C PHE A 848 2.75 -47.66 42.30
N ALA A 849 2.34 -48.34 43.37
CA ALA A 849 2.49 -47.87 44.73
C ALA A 849 3.91 -48.13 45.27
N GLY A 850 4.61 -47.07 45.70
CA GLY A 850 5.95 -47.13 46.27
C GLY A 850 6.81 -45.93 45.86
N GLY A 851 7.43 -45.26 46.81
CA GLY A 851 8.12 -43.98 46.57
C GLY A 851 9.42 -44.09 45.76
N GLY A 852 9.69 -43.07 44.93
CA GLY A 852 10.94 -42.92 44.16
C GLY A 852 10.72 -42.94 42.65
N LYS A 853 10.43 -41.79 42.03
CA LYS A 853 10.25 -41.69 40.56
C LYS A 853 11.59 -41.61 39.83
N ALA A 854 11.97 -42.68 39.14
CA ALA A 854 12.88 -42.60 38.00
C ALA A 854 12.11 -42.12 36.76
N LEU A 855 12.67 -41.18 36.00
CA LEU A 855 12.12 -40.76 34.70
C LEU A 855 12.49 -41.80 33.63
N GLN A 856 11.50 -42.26 32.84
CA GLN A 856 11.71 -43.25 31.78
C GLN A 856 12.71 -42.75 30.72
N SER A 857 13.56 -43.65 30.25
CA SER A 857 14.65 -43.35 29.33
C SER A 857 14.18 -43.28 27.87
N LEU A 858 14.56 -42.21 27.16
CA LEU A 858 14.23 -41.96 25.76
C LEU A 858 15.50 -42.02 24.90
N ASN A 859 15.47 -42.78 23.81
CA ASN A 859 16.54 -42.81 22.80
C ASN A 859 16.50 -41.51 21.98
N PHE A 860 17.62 -40.80 21.89
CA PHE A 860 17.75 -39.55 21.12
C PHE A 860 18.92 -39.64 20.13
N ILE A 861 18.68 -39.41 18.85
CA ILE A 861 19.71 -39.45 17.80
C ILE A 861 20.17 -38.02 17.50
N HIS A 862 21.47 -37.73 17.67
CA HIS A 862 22.04 -36.44 17.33
C HIS A 862 23.08 -36.55 16.20
N VAL A 863 22.76 -35.95 15.07
CA VAL A 863 23.58 -35.98 13.87
C VAL A 863 24.53 -34.77 13.84
N TRP A 864 25.81 -35.01 14.17
CA TRP A 864 26.87 -34.02 13.93
C TRP A 864 27.65 -34.36 12.66
N LYS A 865 27.62 -33.43 11.69
CA LYS A 865 28.44 -33.46 10.47
C LYS A 865 29.73 -32.67 10.70
N LEU A 866 30.87 -33.30 10.45
CA LEU A 866 32.19 -32.69 10.60
C LEU A 866 32.72 -32.23 9.25
N GLU A 867 32.81 -30.92 9.04
CA GLU A 867 33.32 -30.31 7.81
C GLU A 867 34.68 -29.63 8.07
N ASN A 868 35.60 -29.71 7.09
CA ASN A 868 36.88 -28.98 7.08
C ASN A 868 37.86 -29.23 8.25
N LEU A 869 37.83 -30.41 8.90
CA LEU A 869 38.76 -30.78 9.98
C LEU A 869 40.27 -30.77 9.61
N PHE A 870 40.61 -30.79 8.30
CA PHE A 870 41.99 -30.98 7.82
C PHE A 870 42.58 -29.77 7.08
N SER A 871 41.88 -28.63 7.02
CA SER A 871 42.40 -27.43 6.33
C SER A 871 43.34 -26.56 7.18
N ALA A 872 43.60 -26.94 8.44
CA ALA A 872 44.53 -26.26 9.34
C ALA A 872 45.81 -27.09 9.59
N SER A 873 46.94 -26.38 9.76
CA SER A 873 48.30 -26.94 9.88
C SER A 873 48.44 -28.01 10.99
N PRO A 874 49.17 -29.12 10.77
CA PRO A 874 49.39 -30.18 11.77
C PRO A 874 50.46 -29.82 12.84
N ARG A 875 50.62 -28.53 13.19
CA ARG A 875 51.54 -28.04 14.23
C ARG A 875 50.91 -26.87 15.00
N GLY A 876 50.43 -27.14 16.22
CA GLY A 876 50.03 -26.10 17.19
C GLY A 876 48.65 -26.31 17.85
N GLU A 877 48.70 -26.83 19.08
CA GLU A 877 47.78 -26.59 20.22
C GLU A 877 46.28 -26.22 19.99
N GLY A 878 45.40 -27.18 20.35
CA GLY A 878 44.44 -26.91 21.45
C GLY A 878 42.99 -26.55 21.14
N SER A 879 42.56 -26.39 19.88
CA SER A 879 41.15 -26.05 19.59
C SER A 879 40.21 -27.26 19.66
N TRP A 880 39.36 -27.30 20.67
CA TRP A 880 38.21 -28.22 20.74
C TRP A 880 37.16 -27.84 19.69
N HIS A 881 36.82 -28.78 18.81
CA HIS A 881 35.68 -28.63 17.91
C HIS A 881 34.40 -29.05 18.63
N HIS A 882 33.28 -28.35 18.42
CA HIS A 882 32.02 -28.62 19.12
C HIS A 882 30.85 -28.73 18.14
N SER A 883 29.87 -29.58 18.44
CA SER A 883 28.60 -29.61 17.72
C SER A 883 27.74 -28.39 18.06
N ALA A 884 26.72 -28.15 17.23
CA ALA A 884 25.56 -27.38 17.68
C ALA A 884 24.94 -28.06 18.93
N PRO A 885 24.35 -27.28 19.85
CA PRO A 885 23.67 -27.86 20.99
C PRO A 885 22.40 -28.61 20.59
N PHE A 886 22.06 -29.63 21.37
CA PHE A 886 20.86 -30.44 21.20
C PHE A 886 20.27 -30.84 22.56
N GLU A 887 18.96 -31.05 22.63
CA GLU A 887 18.27 -31.36 23.88
C GLU A 887 17.93 -32.86 23.94
N ALA A 888 18.39 -33.54 25.01
CA ALA A 888 18.15 -34.95 25.26
C ALA A 888 17.96 -35.19 26.76
N GLY A 889 16.96 -36.00 27.14
CA GLY A 889 16.65 -36.26 28.56
C GLY A 889 16.26 -35.01 29.36
N GLY A 890 15.74 -33.96 28.71
CA GLY A 890 15.37 -32.69 29.36
C GLY A 890 16.53 -31.70 29.58
N TYR A 891 17.74 -32.03 29.15
CA TYR A 891 18.92 -31.16 29.27
C TYR A 891 19.56 -30.89 27.91
N ARG A 892 20.32 -29.79 27.81
CA ARG A 892 20.97 -29.37 26.58
C ARG A 892 22.46 -29.73 26.58
N TRP A 893 22.89 -30.43 25.53
CA TRP A 893 24.19 -31.06 25.37
C TRP A 893 24.88 -30.59 24.09
N LYS A 894 26.20 -30.79 24.02
CA LYS A 894 27.05 -30.66 22.84
C LYS A 894 28.00 -31.85 22.79
N LEU A 895 28.38 -32.26 21.58
CA LEU A 895 29.54 -33.09 21.38
C LEU A 895 30.78 -32.22 21.26
N ALA A 896 31.91 -32.73 21.75
CA ALA A 896 33.19 -32.04 21.75
C ALA A 896 34.29 -32.99 21.26
N LEU A 897 34.98 -32.62 20.19
CA LEU A 897 36.02 -33.41 19.55
C LEU A 897 37.38 -32.73 19.75
N HIS A 898 38.33 -33.44 20.38
CA HIS A 898 39.67 -32.92 20.67
C HIS A 898 40.73 -33.48 19.72
N PRO A 899 41.62 -32.64 19.13
CA PRO A 899 42.74 -33.10 18.32
C PRO A 899 43.81 -33.83 19.14
N MET A 900 44.20 -35.01 18.65
CA MET A 900 45.40 -35.78 19.07
C MET A 900 45.51 -36.14 20.56
N CYS A 901 45.18 -37.40 20.86
CA CYS A 901 45.82 -38.16 21.93
C CYS A 901 46.72 -39.24 21.32
N LEU A 902 47.95 -39.36 21.79
CA LEU A 902 48.80 -40.53 21.56
C LEU A 902 48.49 -41.55 22.65
N LYS A 903 48.18 -42.80 22.28
CA LYS A 903 48.19 -43.90 23.23
C LYS A 903 49.64 -44.39 23.39
N PRO A 904 50.18 -44.51 24.63
CA PRO A 904 51.56 -44.97 24.83
C PRO A 904 51.85 -46.38 24.32
N GLU A 905 50.81 -47.18 24.07
CA GLU A 905 50.87 -48.62 23.83
C GLU A 905 51.00 -49.00 22.34
N ASP A 906 50.60 -48.12 21.41
CA ASP A 906 50.53 -48.44 19.96
C ASP A 906 51.09 -47.38 19.00
N ASP A 907 51.59 -46.25 19.53
CA ASP A 907 52.17 -45.11 18.81
C ASP A 907 51.29 -44.53 17.67
N LYS A 908 49.98 -44.79 17.73
CA LYS A 908 49.00 -44.28 16.77
C LYS A 908 48.29 -43.03 17.30
N ARG A 909 47.93 -42.14 16.36
CA ARG A 909 47.21 -40.90 16.67
C ARG A 909 45.70 -41.10 16.58
N TYR A 910 45.01 -40.71 17.65
CA TYR A 910 43.56 -40.76 17.75
C TYR A 910 42.97 -39.36 18.00
N TRP A 911 41.73 -39.17 17.56
CA TRP A 911 40.88 -38.04 17.96
C TRP A 911 39.92 -38.50 19.06
N SER A 912 39.68 -37.65 20.05
CA SER A 912 38.89 -38.01 21.23
C SER A 912 37.54 -37.29 21.21
N LEU A 913 36.44 -38.05 21.16
CA LEU A 913 35.07 -37.53 21.18
C LEU A 913 34.47 -37.64 22.59
N PHE A 914 33.83 -36.55 23.03
CA PHE A 914 33.20 -36.40 24.35
C PHE A 914 31.78 -35.86 24.21
N LEU A 915 30.91 -36.20 25.15
CA LEU A 915 29.64 -35.51 25.40
C LEU A 915 29.86 -34.46 26.50
N ARG A 916 29.26 -33.27 26.39
CA ARG A 916 29.29 -32.21 27.41
C ARG A 916 27.93 -31.50 27.52
N PRO A 917 27.46 -31.11 28.70
CA PRO A 917 26.33 -30.18 28.81
C PRO A 917 26.70 -28.81 28.21
N GLU A 918 25.77 -28.12 27.55
CA GLU A 918 26.02 -26.75 27.06
C GLU A 918 26.19 -25.76 28.22
N ASP A 919 25.30 -25.83 29.21
CA ASP A 919 25.37 -25.07 30.46
C ASP A 919 25.52 -26.01 31.66
N ALA A 920 26.76 -26.38 32.00
CA ALA A 920 27.07 -27.21 33.18
C ALA A 920 26.62 -26.59 34.52
N ILE A 921 26.22 -25.31 34.51
CA ILE A 921 25.74 -24.52 35.65
C ILE A 921 24.23 -24.73 35.89
N ALA A 922 23.47 -25.12 34.85
CA ALA A 922 22.02 -25.24 34.87
C ALA A 922 21.48 -26.53 35.52
N LEU A 923 22.35 -27.50 35.80
CA LEU A 923 21.99 -28.65 36.64
C LEU A 923 21.81 -28.18 38.10
N PRO A 924 20.71 -28.56 38.80
CA PRO A 924 20.57 -28.28 40.23
C PRO A 924 21.72 -28.90 41.04
N SER A 925 22.11 -28.29 42.15
CA SER A 925 23.31 -28.67 42.93
C SER A 925 23.31 -30.11 43.48
N HIS A 926 22.14 -30.74 43.53
CA HIS A 926 21.85 -32.05 44.12
C HIS A 926 21.49 -33.11 43.05
N PHE A 927 21.64 -32.81 41.76
CA PHE A 927 21.34 -33.75 40.67
C PHE A 927 22.62 -34.33 40.07
N VAL A 928 22.59 -35.63 39.76
CA VAL A 928 23.64 -36.35 39.04
C VAL A 928 23.03 -36.95 37.78
N VAL A 929 23.58 -36.61 36.61
CA VAL A 929 23.07 -37.11 35.34
C VAL A 929 24.00 -38.20 34.81
N GLU A 930 23.49 -39.41 34.72
CA GLU A 930 24.16 -40.54 34.07
C GLU A 930 23.60 -40.72 32.67
N THR A 931 24.47 -40.89 31.67
CA THR A 931 24.04 -41.02 30.28
C THR A 931 24.98 -41.90 29.49
N VAL A 932 24.41 -42.76 28.65
CA VAL A 932 25.16 -43.69 27.80
C VAL A 932 25.08 -43.21 26.36
N LEU A 933 26.25 -42.85 25.82
CA LEU A 933 26.45 -42.44 24.44
C LEU A 933 26.74 -43.67 23.57
N GLU A 934 26.03 -43.88 22.47
CA GLU A 934 26.32 -44.91 21.47
C GLU A 934 26.78 -44.30 20.15
N THR A 935 28.08 -44.12 20.03
CA THR A 935 28.72 -43.63 18.81
C THR A 935 28.62 -44.68 17.70
N SER A 936 28.21 -44.25 16.51
CA SER A 936 28.05 -45.06 15.29
C SER A 936 28.63 -44.33 14.07
N ILE A 937 29.77 -44.78 13.51
CA ILE A 937 30.40 -44.12 12.35
C ILE A 937 29.71 -44.55 11.05
N LEU A 938 29.18 -43.59 10.29
CA LEU A 938 28.60 -43.77 8.96
C LEU A 938 29.47 -43.08 7.88
N ASN A 939 29.43 -43.59 6.65
CA ASN A 939 30.02 -42.94 5.46
C ASN A 939 28.95 -42.28 4.56
N GLU A 940 29.37 -41.63 3.47
CA GLU A 940 28.50 -40.89 2.55
C GLU A 940 27.47 -41.75 1.78
N SER A 941 27.67 -43.07 1.74
CA SER A 941 26.68 -44.03 1.19
C SER A 941 25.70 -44.56 2.23
N GLY A 942 25.78 -44.10 3.48
CA GLY A 942 24.91 -44.53 4.60
C GLY A 942 25.32 -45.86 5.25
N ASN A 943 26.45 -46.44 4.85
CA ASN A 943 26.96 -47.70 5.41
C ASN A 943 27.72 -47.46 6.72
N LYS A 944 27.58 -48.40 7.66
CA LYS A 944 28.11 -48.31 9.03
C LYS A 944 29.49 -48.96 9.15
N HIS A 945 30.45 -48.20 9.68
CA HIS A 945 31.87 -48.58 9.79
C HIS A 945 32.30 -48.93 11.21
N ASP A 946 31.73 -48.33 12.26
CA ASP A 946 32.07 -48.60 13.66
C ASP A 946 30.87 -48.35 14.59
N LYS A 947 30.79 -49.03 15.73
CA LYS A 947 29.77 -48.82 16.78
C LYS A 947 30.33 -49.09 18.18
N ARG A 948 30.17 -48.15 19.13
CA ARG A 948 30.60 -48.33 20.52
C ARG A 948 29.74 -47.53 21.50
N LYS A 949 29.50 -48.11 22.69
CA LYS A 949 28.88 -47.45 23.84
C LYS A 949 29.94 -46.92 24.82
N VAL A 950 29.71 -45.75 25.40
CA VAL A 950 30.51 -45.12 26.46
C VAL A 950 29.56 -44.46 27.47
N ALA A 951 29.77 -44.71 28.77
CA ALA A 951 28.97 -44.11 29.83
C ALA A 951 29.64 -42.84 30.40
N TYR A 952 28.84 -41.82 30.68
CA TYR A 952 29.26 -40.55 31.27
C TYR A 952 28.43 -40.22 32.52
N LYS A 953 29.06 -39.57 33.50
CA LYS A 953 28.41 -39.11 34.74
C LYS A 953 28.74 -37.63 34.97
N PHE A 954 27.72 -36.78 35.01
CA PHE A 954 27.87 -35.33 35.10
C PHE A 954 27.34 -34.79 36.44
N ARG A 955 28.12 -33.92 37.08
CA ARG A 955 27.76 -33.18 38.29
C ARG A 955 27.95 -31.68 38.08
N ARG A 956 27.22 -30.85 38.81
CA ARG A 956 27.32 -29.38 38.70
C ARG A 956 28.75 -28.93 38.99
N GLY A 957 29.39 -28.25 38.04
CA GLY A 957 30.75 -27.71 38.18
C GLY A 957 31.91 -28.70 37.99
N LYS A 958 31.67 -30.02 37.84
CA LYS A 958 32.70 -31.01 37.48
C LYS A 958 32.12 -32.11 36.58
N ALA A 959 32.73 -32.30 35.41
CA ALA A 959 32.62 -33.56 34.68
C ALA A 959 33.70 -34.51 35.24
N GLU A 960 33.29 -35.65 35.78
CA GLU A 960 34.18 -36.75 36.15
C GLU A 960 33.94 -37.88 35.15
N ASP A 961 34.84 -38.02 34.17
CA ASP A 961 34.76 -39.07 33.14
C ASP A 961 34.92 -40.45 33.81
N VAL A 962 33.84 -41.23 33.87
CA VAL A 962 33.84 -42.55 34.53
C VAL A 962 34.49 -43.63 33.64
N GLU A 963 34.45 -43.46 32.31
CA GLU A 963 35.22 -44.25 31.36
C GLU A 963 35.89 -43.35 30.29
N SER A 964 36.98 -43.86 29.69
CA SER A 964 37.81 -43.13 28.73
C SER A 964 37.03 -42.73 27.45
N PRO A 965 37.34 -41.56 26.84
CA PRO A 965 36.60 -41.02 25.69
C PRO A 965 36.60 -41.94 24.46
N PHE A 966 35.62 -41.74 23.57
CA PHE A 966 35.55 -42.49 22.31
C PHE A 966 36.67 -42.05 21.37
N LEU A 967 37.61 -42.97 21.10
CA LEU A 967 38.80 -42.73 20.27
C LEU A 967 38.56 -43.11 18.81
N ILE A 968 38.66 -42.13 17.92
CA ILE A 968 38.51 -42.28 16.47
C ILE A 968 39.90 -42.31 15.82
N SER A 969 40.21 -43.35 15.04
CA SER A 969 41.53 -43.48 14.41
C SER A 969 41.75 -42.48 13.27
N LEU A 970 42.99 -41.98 13.13
CA LEU A 970 43.32 -41.08 12.03
C LEU A 970 43.24 -41.75 10.64
N GLN A 971 43.35 -43.08 10.55
CA GLN A 971 43.16 -43.81 9.29
C GLN A 971 41.69 -43.85 8.88
N THR A 972 40.78 -44.07 9.84
CA THR A 972 39.33 -43.94 9.63
C THR A 972 39.05 -42.56 9.03
N LEU A 973 39.52 -41.49 9.68
CA LEU A 973 39.26 -40.10 9.27
C LEU A 973 39.93 -39.65 7.95
N LYS A 974 40.78 -40.46 7.31
CA LYS A 974 41.56 -40.08 6.11
C LYS A 974 41.09 -40.71 4.80
N CYS A 975 40.00 -41.47 4.80
CA CYS A 975 39.48 -42.07 3.56
C CYS A 975 38.80 -41.00 2.68
N PRO A 976 39.06 -40.88 1.36
CA PRO A 976 38.52 -39.77 0.55
C PRO A 976 37.00 -39.74 0.32
N SER A 977 36.25 -40.74 0.80
CA SER A 977 34.80 -40.90 0.61
C SER A 977 34.03 -40.79 1.93
N SER A 978 34.42 -39.85 2.79
CA SER A 978 34.10 -39.90 4.22
C SER A 978 33.71 -38.56 4.86
N GLY A 979 32.66 -37.95 4.34
CA GLY A 979 31.74 -37.18 5.19
C GLY A 979 31.24 -38.06 6.35
N PHE A 980 31.78 -37.81 7.55
CA PHE A 980 31.41 -38.54 8.77
C PHE A 980 30.22 -37.94 9.48
N LEU A 981 29.39 -38.84 10.00
CA LEU A 981 28.11 -38.51 10.62
C LEU A 981 27.86 -39.44 11.81
N VAL A 982 27.93 -38.90 13.05
CA VAL A 982 27.82 -39.70 14.28
C VAL A 982 27.15 -38.94 15.43
N VAL A 983 26.07 -39.52 15.96
CA VAL A 983 25.88 -39.92 17.38
C VAL A 983 24.45 -40.43 17.59
N GLU A 984 24.33 -41.55 18.29
CA GLU A 984 23.08 -42.05 18.87
C GLU A 984 23.25 -41.98 20.40
N ILE A 985 22.35 -41.32 21.12
CA ILE A 985 22.33 -41.31 22.59
C ILE A 985 21.16 -42.19 23.04
N PRO A 986 21.37 -43.50 23.22
CA PRO A 986 20.26 -44.40 23.48
C PRO A 986 19.58 -44.15 24.82
N ASN A 987 20.30 -43.77 25.89
CA ASN A 987 19.66 -43.49 27.17
C ASN A 987 20.42 -42.43 27.98
N ALA A 988 19.76 -41.31 28.28
CA ALA A 988 20.12 -40.43 29.39
C ALA A 988 19.16 -40.72 30.55
N THR A 989 19.70 -41.09 31.72
CA THR A 989 18.92 -41.49 32.90
C THR A 989 19.24 -40.53 34.06
N VAL A 990 18.23 -39.78 34.50
CA VAL A 990 18.40 -38.74 35.51
C VAL A 990 18.10 -39.33 36.88
N HIS A 991 19.11 -39.40 37.74
CA HIS A 991 18.96 -39.84 39.13
C HIS A 991 19.08 -38.65 40.07
N ALA A 992 18.01 -38.38 40.83
CA ALA A 992 18.05 -37.45 41.95
C ALA A 992 18.55 -38.21 43.19
N GLU A 993 19.76 -37.90 43.65
CA GLU A 993 20.34 -38.47 44.86
C GLU A 993 20.21 -37.42 45.97
N GLU A 994 19.25 -37.61 46.88
CA GLU A 994 18.84 -36.57 47.83
C GLU A 994 19.82 -36.45 49.00
N VAL A 995 20.87 -35.64 48.82
CA VAL A 995 21.85 -35.35 49.88
C VAL A 995 21.38 -34.18 50.76
N GLY A 996 20.64 -34.53 51.81
CA GLY A 996 20.68 -33.87 53.12
C GLY A 996 20.38 -32.35 53.21
N THR A 997 19.10 -32.01 53.33
CA THR A 997 18.54 -30.90 54.14
C THR A 997 19.45 -29.72 54.56
N SER A 998 19.20 -28.52 54.01
CA SER A 998 19.18 -27.27 54.82
C SER A 998 18.46 -26.10 54.12
N SER A 999 17.46 -25.55 54.81
CA SER A 999 16.89 -24.18 54.75
C SER A 999 16.91 -23.31 53.46
N GLN A 1000 15.73 -22.74 53.17
CA GLN A 1000 15.47 -21.60 52.29
C GLN A 1000 16.52 -20.47 52.33
N LEU A 1001 16.86 -19.90 51.17
CA LEU A 1001 17.40 -18.55 51.02
C LEU A 1001 16.91 -17.94 49.70
N GLU A 1002 16.25 -16.79 49.77
CA GLU A 1002 16.03 -15.93 48.60
C GLU A 1002 17.37 -15.31 48.17
N GLU A 1003 17.76 -15.43 46.90
CA GLU A 1003 18.97 -14.79 46.38
C GLU A 1003 18.77 -13.26 46.26
N LYS A 1004 19.03 -12.57 47.38
CA LYS A 1004 19.16 -11.10 47.42
C LYS A 1004 20.29 -10.65 46.48
N LYS A 1005 19.93 -9.96 45.40
CA LYS A 1005 20.88 -9.25 44.53
C LYS A 1005 21.60 -8.17 45.34
N ILE A 1006 22.90 -8.31 45.57
CA ILE A 1006 23.71 -7.33 46.28
C ILE A 1006 24.31 -6.36 45.27
N ALA A 1007 24.15 -5.06 45.50
CA ALA A 1007 24.62 -4.03 44.59
C ALA A 1007 25.42 -2.95 45.33
N TYR A 1008 26.48 -2.46 44.69
CA TYR A 1008 27.29 -1.34 45.16
C TYR A 1008 27.34 -0.24 44.10
N THR A 1009 27.16 1.02 44.51
CA THR A 1009 27.19 2.19 43.62
C THR A 1009 28.25 3.16 44.10
N TRP A 1010 29.15 3.54 43.21
CA TRP A 1010 30.17 4.55 43.42
C TRP A 1010 29.81 5.83 42.65
N LYS A 1011 29.67 6.94 43.37
CA LYS A 1011 29.49 8.29 42.80
C LYS A 1011 30.83 9.02 42.81
N ILE A 1012 31.16 9.64 41.68
CA ILE A 1012 32.43 10.31 41.42
C ILE A 1012 32.12 11.77 41.09
N ASP A 1013 32.25 12.65 42.08
CA ASP A 1013 32.05 14.09 41.94
C ASP A 1013 33.30 14.79 41.41
N GLY A 1014 33.13 15.83 40.58
CA GLY A 1014 34.23 16.59 39.98
C GLY A 1014 34.94 15.85 38.83
N PHE A 1015 34.19 15.06 38.06
CA PHE A 1015 34.71 14.14 37.04
C PHE A 1015 35.60 14.81 35.99
N SER A 1016 35.27 16.03 35.59
CA SER A 1016 36.05 16.85 34.65
C SER A 1016 37.49 17.14 35.13
N LYS A 1017 37.72 17.09 36.45
CA LYS A 1017 39.01 17.39 37.10
C LYS A 1017 39.90 16.15 37.31
N LEU A 1018 39.45 14.98 36.87
CA LEU A 1018 40.20 13.72 37.00
C LEU A 1018 41.44 13.72 36.07
N ALA A 1019 42.61 13.91 36.67
CA ALA A 1019 43.90 14.00 35.99
C ALA A 1019 44.71 12.68 35.96
N ALA A 1020 44.47 11.76 36.90
CA ALA A 1020 45.16 10.47 36.92
C ALA A 1020 44.64 9.51 35.84
N LYS A 1021 45.45 8.53 35.45
CA LYS A 1021 45.05 7.51 34.47
C LYS A 1021 43.99 6.54 35.02
N GLU A 1022 44.02 6.29 36.32
CA GLU A 1022 43.24 5.27 37.01
C GLU A 1022 42.69 5.83 38.32
N TYR A 1023 41.45 5.48 38.63
CA TYR A 1023 40.80 5.77 39.90
C TYR A 1023 40.12 4.51 40.42
N LYS A 1024 40.30 4.20 41.70
CA LYS A 1024 39.62 3.09 42.38
C LYS A 1024 38.54 3.61 43.33
N SER A 1025 37.45 2.87 43.46
CA SER A 1025 36.48 3.09 44.53
C SER A 1025 37.11 2.81 45.89
N GLY A 1026 36.42 3.20 46.97
CA GLY A 1026 36.70 2.58 48.27
C GLY A 1026 36.41 1.07 48.21
N PRO A 1027 37.11 0.25 49.02
CA PRO A 1027 36.86 -1.18 49.08
C PRO A 1027 35.49 -1.48 49.67
N PHE A 1028 34.79 -2.47 49.11
CA PHE A 1028 33.48 -2.93 49.57
C PHE A 1028 33.45 -4.46 49.69
N LEU A 1029 32.75 -4.96 50.70
CA LEU A 1029 32.68 -6.39 51.02
C LEU A 1029 31.43 -7.01 50.38
N ILE A 1030 31.61 -8.05 49.56
CA ILE A 1030 30.51 -8.89 49.03
C ILE A 1030 30.92 -10.35 49.14
N GLY A 1031 30.12 -11.13 49.90
CA GLY A 1031 30.56 -12.42 50.43
C GLY A 1031 31.62 -12.21 51.52
N SER A 1032 32.64 -13.06 51.53
CA SER A 1032 33.85 -12.94 52.35
C SER A 1032 34.98 -12.13 51.66
N ASN A 1033 34.73 -11.61 50.46
CA ASN A 1033 35.74 -11.03 49.57
C ASN A 1033 35.65 -9.50 49.48
N ILE A 1034 36.81 -8.84 49.39
CA ILE A 1034 36.94 -7.37 49.33
C ILE A 1034 37.17 -6.96 47.88
N TRP A 1035 36.32 -6.07 47.38
CA TRP A 1035 36.27 -5.67 45.98
C TRP A 1035 36.46 -4.16 45.81
N ASN A 1036 37.07 -3.76 44.69
CA ASN A 1036 37.17 -2.38 44.22
C ASN A 1036 36.55 -2.27 42.82
N LEU A 1037 35.96 -1.11 42.49
CA LEU A 1037 35.72 -0.72 41.11
C LEU A 1037 36.89 0.11 40.61
N ILE A 1038 37.45 -0.23 39.45
CA ILE A 1038 38.50 0.54 38.79
C ILE A 1038 37.92 1.26 37.57
N LEU A 1039 38.06 2.58 37.56
CA LEU A 1039 37.68 3.44 36.45
C LEU A 1039 38.92 4.06 35.80
N PHE A 1040 39.00 3.96 34.47
CA PHE A 1040 39.96 4.71 33.67
C PHE A 1040 39.18 5.79 32.92
N PRO A 1041 39.15 7.06 33.41
CA PRO A 1041 38.25 8.09 32.89
C PRO A 1041 38.46 8.39 31.41
N LYS A 1042 39.70 8.20 30.90
CA LYS A 1042 40.05 8.34 29.48
C LYS A 1042 40.34 7.01 28.77
N GLY A 1043 40.27 5.89 29.49
CA GLY A 1043 40.48 4.54 28.98
C GLY A 1043 41.80 3.88 29.39
N LYS A 1044 41.79 2.56 29.62
CA LYS A 1044 42.96 1.76 30.07
C LYS A 1044 44.00 1.58 28.96
N HIS A 1045 43.55 1.50 27.70
CA HIS A 1045 44.41 1.22 26.53
C HIS A 1045 44.09 2.07 25.28
N GLN A 1046 43.04 2.91 25.29
CA GLN A 1046 42.62 3.75 24.14
C GLN A 1046 41.92 5.03 24.62
N ASP A 1047 42.41 6.20 24.23
CA ASP A 1047 42.00 7.54 24.74
C ASP A 1047 40.59 8.02 24.29
N LYS A 1048 39.68 7.12 23.91
CA LYS A 1048 38.35 7.45 23.35
C LYS A 1048 37.16 6.85 24.11
N PHE A 1049 37.41 5.97 25.07
CA PHE A 1049 36.37 5.26 25.81
C PHE A 1049 36.68 5.26 27.30
N LEU A 1050 35.63 5.46 28.11
CA LEU A 1050 35.66 5.11 29.52
C LEU A 1050 35.89 3.59 29.65
N SER A 1051 36.87 3.16 30.44
CA SER A 1051 37.03 1.75 30.82
C SER A 1051 36.62 1.53 32.26
N LEU A 1052 35.99 0.39 32.53
CA LEU A 1052 35.46 0.03 33.84
C LEU A 1052 35.73 -1.45 34.15
N TYR A 1053 36.29 -1.71 35.32
CA TYR A 1053 36.65 -3.04 35.82
C TYR A 1053 36.19 -3.23 37.27
N LEU A 1054 35.97 -4.49 37.62
CA LEU A 1054 35.91 -4.97 39.00
C LEU A 1054 37.27 -5.59 39.34
N GLU A 1055 37.78 -5.34 40.53
CA GLU A 1055 39.02 -5.91 41.05
C GLU A 1055 38.79 -6.56 42.41
N LEU A 1056 39.39 -7.73 42.62
CA LEU A 1056 39.49 -8.39 43.92
C LEU A 1056 40.73 -7.85 44.65
N ASP A 1057 40.53 -6.98 45.63
CA ASP A 1057 41.58 -6.22 46.33
C ASP A 1057 42.61 -7.14 47.00
N ASN A 1058 42.14 -8.23 47.60
CA ASN A 1058 42.95 -9.23 48.29
C ASN A 1058 43.47 -10.37 47.39
N ALA A 1059 43.35 -10.28 46.06
CA ALA A 1059 43.75 -11.35 45.13
C ALA A 1059 45.21 -11.81 45.26
N SER A 1060 46.11 -10.91 45.71
CA SER A 1060 47.52 -11.22 45.97
C SER A 1060 47.75 -12.17 47.16
N ARG A 1061 46.74 -12.36 48.02
CA ARG A 1061 46.77 -13.30 49.16
C ARG A 1061 46.24 -14.69 48.82
N LEU A 1062 45.62 -14.87 47.65
CA LEU A 1062 45.20 -16.17 47.13
C LEU A 1062 46.42 -17.00 46.73
N GLN A 1063 46.47 -18.27 47.14
CA GLN A 1063 47.49 -19.20 46.68
C GLN A 1063 47.38 -19.44 45.16
N SER A 1064 48.44 -19.90 44.51
CA SER A 1064 48.50 -19.97 43.03
C SER A 1064 47.44 -20.89 42.39
N SER A 1065 46.77 -21.74 43.15
CA SER A 1065 45.66 -22.61 42.73
C SER A 1065 44.28 -22.08 43.12
N GLU A 1066 44.19 -21.11 44.03
CA GLU A 1066 42.92 -20.55 44.51
C GLU A 1066 42.36 -19.51 43.53
N LYS A 1067 41.04 -19.54 43.36
CA LYS A 1067 40.29 -18.59 42.53
C LYS A 1067 38.96 -18.27 43.19
N VAL A 1068 38.54 -17.02 43.11
CA VAL A 1068 37.21 -16.54 43.54
C VAL A 1068 36.35 -16.36 42.31
N TYR A 1069 35.17 -16.98 42.28
CA TYR A 1069 34.20 -16.81 41.20
C TYR A 1069 33.24 -15.67 41.52
N ALA A 1070 32.98 -14.80 40.55
CA ALA A 1070 31.87 -13.86 40.62
C ALA A 1070 31.10 -13.79 39.30
N ASP A 1071 29.77 -13.81 39.39
CA ASP A 1071 28.82 -13.43 38.34
C ASP A 1071 28.25 -12.06 38.70
N PHE A 1072 28.54 -11.07 37.87
CA PHE A 1072 28.25 -9.67 38.16
C PHE A 1072 27.98 -8.85 36.90
N SER A 1073 27.24 -7.76 37.04
CA SER A 1073 27.13 -6.72 36.01
C SER A 1073 27.77 -5.42 36.45
N LEU A 1074 28.42 -4.77 35.49
CA LEU A 1074 28.97 -3.42 35.62
C LEU A 1074 28.08 -2.46 34.83
N SER A 1075 27.76 -1.30 35.40
CA SER A 1075 26.88 -0.31 34.78
C SER A 1075 27.37 1.13 34.98
N VAL A 1076 27.25 1.96 33.95
CA VAL A 1076 27.33 3.43 34.09
C VAL A 1076 25.90 3.96 34.12
N VAL A 1077 25.55 4.64 35.22
CA VAL A 1077 24.18 5.00 35.56
C VAL A 1077 23.77 6.27 34.82
N ASN A 1078 22.63 6.20 34.14
CA ASN A 1078 21.97 7.38 33.59
C ASN A 1078 21.21 8.08 34.73
N GLN A 1079 21.61 9.32 35.04
CA GLN A 1079 21.12 10.09 36.18
C GLN A 1079 19.91 10.97 35.83
N SER A 1080 19.51 11.03 34.55
CA SER A 1080 18.45 11.92 34.02
C SER A 1080 17.18 11.17 33.57
N HIS A 1081 16.87 10.02 34.18
CA HIS A 1081 15.72 9.15 33.87
C HIS A 1081 15.77 8.35 32.55
N GLY A 1082 16.96 8.08 31.99
CA GLY A 1082 17.13 7.17 30.85
C GLY A 1082 17.66 5.77 31.20
N ILE A 1083 17.88 4.93 30.18
CA ILE A 1083 18.46 3.59 30.35
C ILE A 1083 19.94 3.71 30.73
N SER A 1084 20.34 3.01 31.80
CA SER A 1084 21.75 2.89 32.20
C SER A 1084 22.48 1.87 31.32
N LEU A 1085 23.74 2.13 30.95
CA LEU A 1085 24.51 1.18 30.14
C LEU A 1085 25.08 0.09 31.05
N GLU A 1086 24.53 -1.13 30.94
CA GLU A 1086 24.90 -2.30 31.75
C GLU A 1086 25.53 -3.41 30.89
N LYS A 1087 26.54 -4.09 31.45
CA LYS A 1087 27.17 -5.27 30.85
C LYS A 1087 27.40 -6.33 31.92
N ARG A 1088 26.72 -7.48 31.81
CA ARG A 1088 26.89 -8.65 32.70
C ARG A 1088 28.01 -9.56 32.19
N THR A 1089 28.77 -10.13 33.13
CA THR A 1089 29.86 -11.07 32.88
C THR A 1089 30.02 -11.99 34.09
N ASN A 1090 30.82 -13.05 33.94
CA ASN A 1090 31.34 -13.79 35.08
C ASN A 1090 32.84 -13.98 34.90
N HIS A 1091 33.57 -14.11 36.02
CA HIS A 1091 35.02 -14.27 35.99
C HIS A 1091 35.53 -15.05 37.21
N HIS A 1092 36.69 -15.68 37.04
CA HIS A 1092 37.44 -16.33 38.12
C HIS A 1092 38.67 -15.49 38.45
N PHE A 1093 38.56 -14.68 39.49
CA PHE A 1093 39.61 -13.82 40.01
C PHE A 1093 40.69 -14.65 40.71
N SER A 1094 41.95 -14.28 40.52
CA SER A 1094 43.10 -14.99 41.09
C SER A 1094 44.31 -14.07 41.21
N SER A 1095 45.38 -14.51 41.88
CA SER A 1095 46.64 -13.76 41.99
C SER A 1095 47.31 -13.42 40.63
N LYS A 1096 46.90 -14.07 39.52
CA LYS A 1096 47.34 -13.77 38.14
C LYS A 1096 46.33 -12.97 37.30
N SER A 1097 45.10 -12.81 37.78
CA SER A 1097 44.03 -12.07 37.13
C SER A 1097 43.13 -11.49 38.23
N SER A 1098 43.62 -10.40 38.83
CA SER A 1098 42.98 -9.72 39.96
C SER A 1098 41.87 -8.76 39.54
N ASP A 1099 41.84 -8.34 38.27
CA ASP A 1099 40.80 -7.48 37.69
C ASP A 1099 40.14 -8.09 36.44
N TRP A 1100 38.87 -7.73 36.22
CA TRP A 1100 38.10 -8.09 35.02
C TRP A 1100 37.04 -7.03 34.68
N GLY A 1101 36.82 -6.79 33.40
CA GLY A 1101 35.96 -5.71 32.94
C GLY A 1101 36.20 -5.33 31.49
N TYR A 1102 35.75 -4.13 31.11
CA TYR A 1102 35.65 -3.73 29.71
C TYR A 1102 36.58 -2.54 29.40
N PRO A 1103 37.59 -2.70 28.51
CA PRO A 1103 38.43 -1.60 28.06
C PRO A 1103 37.67 -0.55 27.24
N ARG A 1104 36.54 -0.93 26.63
CA ARG A 1104 35.61 -0.03 25.93
C ARG A 1104 34.23 -0.16 26.56
N PHE A 1105 34.01 0.53 27.69
CA PHE A 1105 32.73 0.49 28.39
C PHE A 1105 31.71 1.44 27.74
N LEU A 1106 31.97 2.75 27.81
CA LEU A 1106 31.15 3.85 27.27
C LEU A 1106 32.03 4.80 26.44
N SER A 1107 31.53 5.40 25.36
CA SER A 1107 32.33 6.36 24.58
C SER A 1107 32.45 7.70 25.32
N LEU A 1108 33.58 8.41 25.16
CA LEU A 1108 33.73 9.74 25.76
C LEU A 1108 32.74 10.76 25.19
N GLY A 1109 32.29 10.57 23.94
CA GLY A 1109 31.25 11.39 23.32
C GLY A 1109 29.92 11.22 24.05
N ASP A 1110 29.46 9.97 24.24
CA ASP A 1110 28.21 9.67 24.93
C ASP A 1110 28.26 10.03 26.44
N LEU A 1111 29.44 9.95 27.06
CA LEU A 1111 29.63 10.33 28.47
C LEU A 1111 29.49 11.84 28.68
N HIS A 1112 29.99 12.65 27.75
CA HIS A 1112 29.96 14.11 27.84
C HIS A 1112 28.74 14.77 27.17
N ASP A 1113 27.92 14.01 26.42
CA ASP A 1113 26.65 14.48 25.87
C ASP A 1113 25.61 14.67 26.99
N PRO A 1114 25.17 15.91 27.29
CA PRO A 1114 24.20 16.18 28.35
C PRO A 1114 22.85 15.50 28.13
N SER A 1115 22.48 15.21 26.87
CA SER A 1115 21.22 14.53 26.54
C SER A 1115 21.22 13.06 26.94
N LYS A 1116 22.40 12.44 27.13
CA LYS A 1116 22.55 11.05 27.57
C LYS A 1116 22.50 10.89 29.08
N GLY A 1117 22.67 11.96 29.86
CA GLY A 1117 22.49 11.93 31.33
C GLY A 1117 23.49 11.09 32.13
N PHE A 1118 24.59 10.62 31.53
CA PHE A 1118 25.61 9.84 32.27
C PHE A 1118 26.48 10.72 33.18
N LEU A 1119 26.77 11.95 32.76
CA LEU A 1119 27.48 12.96 33.56
C LEU A 1119 26.52 14.12 33.88
N VAL A 1120 26.15 14.28 35.16
CA VAL A 1120 25.20 15.30 35.62
C VAL A 1120 25.84 16.08 36.77
N ASN A 1121 25.83 17.41 36.71
CA ASN A 1121 26.48 18.30 37.68
C ASN A 1121 27.97 17.96 37.93
N ASP A 1122 28.69 17.60 36.86
CA ASP A 1122 30.08 17.10 36.90
C ASP A 1122 30.29 15.86 37.79
N ALA A 1123 29.23 15.06 38.01
CA ALA A 1123 29.27 13.81 38.73
C ALA A 1123 28.90 12.62 37.83
N CYS A 1124 29.69 11.55 37.89
CA CYS A 1124 29.42 10.28 37.21
C CYS A 1124 29.06 9.22 38.25
N GLN A 1125 28.09 8.34 37.94
CA GLN A 1125 27.70 7.23 38.80
C GLN A 1125 27.95 5.89 38.13
N VAL A 1126 28.61 5.00 38.85
CA VAL A 1126 29.00 3.66 38.39
C VAL A 1126 28.50 2.63 39.38
N LYS A 1127 27.95 1.52 38.90
CA LYS A 1127 27.31 0.50 39.72
C LYS A 1127 27.84 -0.89 39.37
N VAL A 1128 27.91 -1.76 40.38
CA VAL A 1128 28.06 -3.20 40.22
C VAL A 1128 26.92 -3.93 40.90
N VAL A 1129 26.42 -5.00 40.29
CA VAL A 1129 25.43 -5.92 40.87
C VAL A 1129 26.01 -7.33 40.83
N PHE A 1130 26.08 -8.00 41.98
CA PHE A 1130 26.48 -9.40 42.06
C PHE A 1130 25.23 -10.28 42.06
N TYR A 1131 25.27 -11.31 41.23
CA TYR A 1131 24.28 -12.38 41.14
C TYR A 1131 24.77 -13.64 41.86
N SER A 1132 26.09 -13.87 41.88
CA SER A 1132 26.74 -14.92 42.68
C SER A 1132 28.19 -14.55 42.95
N CYS A 1133 28.74 -14.92 44.12
CA CYS A 1133 30.12 -14.65 44.54
C CYS A 1133 30.57 -15.74 45.51
N ASN A 1134 31.51 -16.61 45.11
CA ASN A 1134 31.99 -17.76 45.87
C ASN A 1134 33.52 -17.89 45.78
#